data_AF-A0A4P5ZDS2-F1
#
_entry.id   AF-A0A4P5ZDS2-F1
#
_cell.length_a   1.000
_cell.length_b   1.000
_cell.length_c   1.000
_cell.angle_alpha   90.00
_cell.angle_beta   90.00
_cell.angle_gamma   90.00
#
_symmetry.space_group_name_H-M   'P 1'
#
loop_
_entity.id
_entity.type
_entity.pdbx_description
1 polymer ?
#
loop_
_entity_poly.entity_id
_entity_poly.type
_entity_poly.pdbx_seq_one_letter_code
_entity_poly.pdbx_strand_id
1 'polypeptide(L)'
;MISKSYHTSDHSTGHSFSVSLGMTAEVIYEFFLHGVQTSSPEVVLDGFEQLFFYLLCPRQPEVQRALETILSVETGESCFHSTIQRCCYILINNWLLKRQQRLIKNLIQRLSNSPDIYQTCLSIQESRLILWLNNFLNSEDYQNLLQCANFDRNNWSSRYQSYLLVPQYLNPRNSREQKEVARNLAKQLKDKYKFDLAMYITRLDSPMGKNHKLNNPTQLGDEVINLIKQTISTQRVFNYGTQANLFLQNTQDFDYQKFKQCLPQYLMFNVSQQYPANILREKIEEKLQSLYRLHDQKIVNKALIIRSCNRLLEFLLIEPGKPPSFLFNLMIRQGSQLTLVILLLKLVLLGSPCRTYLEICIANLVQFYQDHAEFECQGLIQFLEIFNLVFTLFTENIQYFLVKTKDLEPGTQSGTELDTYRLFSQFKGPDLRRTNLKEIELKGQDLRGADLRDMDLKSIKLIRVDLSLAKLSHADLSQGIFTETKFFISNLNYTNLTGANLIKTDFRRAELKHANLTSTDLQHANFNRADLRGAIIIKANLQEANLENTDLTEVDLSESNLQGTNLNRANLKGANLKGANLKGANLKSANLEGVNLEGANLEGANLEGANLEGANLENAILERAILSQANLQSTNLSNVNLMGAMVNQANLSQAILINSQLRDTNLAQSNLSYADLTKADLTRANLMQVDFTYASLRNAIVRHTNLKDAILLYADLQGANLFRSGISQAQIVGVKLGNNAGLSDQTRIFLKGEEI
;
A
#
# COMPACT_ATOMS: atom_id res chain seq x y z
N MET A 1 -21.38 -9.60 -21.01
CA MET A 1 -21.93 -9.51 -22.38
C MET A 1 -20.83 -9.89 -23.37
N ILE A 2 -21.22 -10.67 -24.38
CA ILE A 2 -20.56 -11.02 -25.65
C ILE A 2 -20.27 -12.51 -25.76
N SER A 3 -21.31 -13.21 -26.20
CA SER A 3 -21.22 -14.27 -27.19
C SER A 3 -20.85 -13.65 -28.56
N LYS A 4 -19.97 -14.30 -29.32
CA LYS A 4 -20.22 -14.63 -30.73
C LYS A 4 -19.13 -15.54 -31.31
N SER A 5 -19.66 -16.62 -31.89
CA SER A 5 -19.10 -17.67 -32.73
C SER A 5 -18.54 -17.18 -34.07
N TYR A 6 -17.54 -17.90 -34.58
CA TYR A 6 -17.42 -18.23 -36.00
C TYR A 6 -17.06 -19.72 -36.16
N HIS A 7 -17.89 -20.41 -36.96
CA HIS A 7 -17.75 -21.71 -37.62
C HIS A 7 -16.43 -21.81 -38.45
N THR A 8 -15.85 -22.94 -38.88
CA THR A 8 -16.36 -24.26 -39.30
C THR A 8 -15.18 -25.22 -39.56
N SER A 9 -15.36 -26.48 -39.16
CA SER A 9 -14.94 -27.78 -39.76
C SER A 9 -13.53 -28.09 -40.29
N ASP A 10 -13.12 -29.31 -39.94
CA ASP A 10 -12.15 -30.22 -40.58
C ASP A 10 -10.67 -30.17 -40.19
N HIS A 11 -10.40 -30.64 -38.95
CA HIS A 11 -9.36 -31.62 -38.60
C HIS A 11 -9.63 -32.13 -37.16
N SER A 12 -10.74 -32.86 -36.97
CA SER A 12 -11.38 -33.05 -35.65
C SER A 12 -11.39 -34.50 -35.14
N THR A 13 -10.22 -35.10 -34.94
CA THR A 13 -10.11 -36.29 -34.05
C THR A 13 -8.92 -36.21 -33.09
N GLY A 14 -7.81 -35.55 -33.45
CA GLY A 14 -6.70 -35.31 -32.51
C GLY A 14 -6.91 -34.12 -31.56
N HIS A 15 -7.62 -33.08 -32.00
CA HIS A 15 -7.86 -31.87 -31.21
C HIS A 15 -9.00 -31.99 -30.19
N SER A 16 -9.98 -32.87 -30.39
CA SER A 16 -11.08 -33.06 -29.43
C SER A 16 -10.64 -33.81 -28.17
N PHE A 17 -9.76 -34.81 -28.31
CA PHE A 17 -9.26 -35.59 -27.18
C PHE A 17 -8.27 -34.81 -26.30
N SER A 18 -7.41 -33.97 -26.89
CA SER A 18 -6.49 -33.11 -26.13
C SER A 18 -7.23 -32.03 -25.32
N VAL A 19 -8.33 -31.47 -25.86
CA VAL A 19 -9.22 -30.54 -25.14
C VAL A 19 -10.00 -31.25 -24.02
N SER A 20 -10.43 -32.50 -24.24
CA SER A 20 -11.10 -33.33 -23.21
C SER A 20 -10.18 -33.67 -22.04
N LEU A 21 -8.92 -34.04 -22.31
CA LEU A 21 -7.91 -34.31 -21.28
C LEU A 21 -7.56 -33.05 -20.48
N GLY A 22 -7.50 -31.87 -21.13
CA GLY A 22 -7.31 -30.59 -20.45
C GLY A 22 -8.44 -30.25 -19.48
N MET A 23 -9.70 -30.45 -19.88
CA MET A 23 -10.86 -30.29 -18.99
C MET A 23 -10.85 -31.28 -17.81
N THR A 24 -10.31 -32.48 -18.03
CA THR A 24 -10.17 -33.51 -16.99
C THR A 24 -9.12 -33.13 -15.96
N ALA A 25 -8.00 -32.55 -16.40
CA ALA A 25 -6.95 -32.05 -15.50
C ALA A 25 -7.41 -30.84 -14.66
N GLU A 26 -8.33 -30.02 -15.17
CA GLU A 26 -8.91 -28.86 -14.46
C GLU A 26 -9.60 -29.27 -13.14
N VAL A 27 -10.26 -30.43 -13.11
CA VAL A 27 -10.90 -30.99 -11.89
C VAL A 27 -9.86 -31.23 -10.79
N ILE A 28 -8.69 -31.75 -11.16
CA ILE A 28 -7.59 -32.00 -10.23
C ILE A 28 -7.00 -30.67 -9.74
N TYR A 29 -6.92 -29.65 -10.60
CA TYR A 29 -6.42 -28.33 -10.22
C TYR A 29 -7.33 -27.61 -9.22
N GLU A 30 -8.64 -27.60 -9.47
CA GLU A 30 -9.64 -27.01 -8.57
C GLU A 30 -9.64 -27.69 -7.20
N PHE A 31 -9.45 -29.01 -7.16
CA PHE A 31 -9.30 -29.75 -5.90
C PHE A 31 -8.14 -29.22 -5.04
N PHE A 32 -6.94 -29.08 -5.61
CA PHE A 32 -5.80 -28.56 -4.86
C PHE A 32 -5.93 -27.07 -4.56
N LEU A 33 -6.49 -26.26 -5.48
CA LEU A 33 -6.75 -24.83 -5.22
C LEU A 33 -7.69 -24.63 -4.04
N HIS A 34 -8.78 -25.42 -3.97
CA HIS A 34 -9.72 -25.38 -2.86
C HIS A 34 -9.10 -25.90 -1.57
N GLY A 35 -8.43 -27.06 -1.61
CA GLY A 35 -7.82 -27.68 -0.44
C GLY A 35 -6.80 -26.76 0.25
N VAL A 36 -6.01 -26.04 -0.54
CA VAL A 36 -5.03 -25.07 -0.07
C VAL A 36 -5.65 -23.83 0.64
N GLN A 37 -6.92 -23.53 0.36
CA GLN A 37 -7.67 -22.45 1.00
C GLN A 37 -8.38 -22.89 2.28
N THR A 38 -8.86 -24.14 2.33
CA THR A 38 -9.79 -24.61 3.38
C THR A 38 -9.18 -25.58 4.39
N SER A 39 -8.11 -26.28 4.05
CA SER A 39 -7.53 -27.36 4.86
C SER A 39 -6.13 -27.02 5.38
N SER A 40 -5.67 -27.76 6.40
CA SER A 40 -4.29 -27.62 6.87
C SER A 40 -3.30 -28.13 5.81
N PRO A 41 -2.09 -27.57 5.73
CA PRO A 41 -1.11 -27.95 4.71
C PRO A 41 -0.71 -29.44 4.73
N GLU A 42 -0.69 -30.06 5.92
CA GLU A 42 -0.37 -31.48 6.09
C GLU A 42 -1.45 -32.36 5.44
N VAL A 43 -2.72 -32.02 5.61
CA VAL A 43 -3.85 -32.74 5.01
C VAL A 43 -3.83 -32.64 3.49
N VAL A 44 -3.42 -31.49 2.95
CA VAL A 44 -3.28 -31.28 1.50
C VAL A 44 -2.10 -32.08 0.95
N LEU A 45 -0.97 -32.13 1.67
CA LEU A 45 0.19 -32.93 1.30
C LEU A 45 -0.13 -34.43 1.31
N ASP A 46 -0.84 -34.92 2.34
CA ASP A 46 -1.30 -36.30 2.41
C ASP A 46 -2.27 -36.63 1.26
N GLY A 47 -3.17 -35.69 0.92
CA GLY A 47 -4.07 -35.84 -0.22
C GLY A 47 -3.35 -35.88 -1.58
N PHE A 48 -2.24 -35.13 -1.71
CA PHE A 48 -1.38 -35.18 -2.88
C PHE A 48 -0.68 -36.54 -3.00
N GLU A 49 -0.15 -37.06 -1.89
CA GLU A 49 0.51 -38.37 -1.83
C GLU A 49 -0.47 -39.50 -2.18
N GLN A 50 -1.66 -39.49 -1.58
CA GLN A 50 -2.72 -40.45 -1.87
C GLN A 50 -3.12 -40.47 -3.35
N LEU A 51 -3.27 -39.30 -3.97
CA LEU A 51 -3.68 -39.21 -5.36
C LEU A 51 -2.59 -39.64 -6.34
N PHE A 52 -1.37 -39.11 -6.21
CA PHE A 52 -0.31 -39.31 -7.21
C PHE A 52 0.57 -40.53 -6.99
N PHE A 53 0.61 -41.12 -5.79
CA PHE A 53 1.39 -42.34 -5.53
C PHE A 53 0.51 -43.58 -5.39
N TYR A 54 -0.71 -43.41 -4.89
CA TYR A 54 -1.60 -44.54 -4.57
C TYR A 54 -2.90 -44.55 -5.40
N LEU A 55 -3.11 -43.57 -6.29
CA LEU A 55 -4.34 -43.44 -7.09
C LEU A 55 -5.62 -43.42 -6.23
N LEU A 56 -5.55 -42.83 -5.03
CA LEU A 56 -6.64 -42.82 -4.05
C LEU A 56 -7.05 -41.39 -3.70
N CYS A 57 -8.36 -41.09 -3.77
CA CYS A 57 -8.91 -39.85 -3.23
C CYS A 57 -10.27 -40.10 -2.55
N PRO A 58 -10.27 -40.61 -1.30
CA PRO A 58 -11.52 -41.05 -0.64
C PRO A 58 -12.51 -39.92 -0.35
N ARG A 59 -12.04 -38.66 -0.29
CA ARG A 59 -12.89 -37.50 -0.02
C ARG A 59 -13.64 -36.98 -1.25
N GLN A 60 -13.11 -37.21 -2.46
CA GLN A 60 -13.71 -36.76 -3.72
C GLN A 60 -13.42 -37.77 -4.85
N PRO A 61 -14.34 -38.72 -5.12
CA PRO A 61 -14.11 -39.78 -6.12
C PRO A 61 -14.01 -39.25 -7.55
N GLU A 62 -14.50 -38.04 -7.83
CA GLU A 62 -14.40 -37.38 -9.13
C GLU A 62 -12.96 -37.06 -9.52
N VAL A 63 -12.12 -36.68 -8.56
CA VAL A 63 -10.69 -36.36 -8.76
C VAL A 63 -9.89 -37.62 -9.09
N GLN A 64 -10.21 -38.74 -8.42
CA GLN A 64 -9.62 -40.03 -8.71
C GLN A 64 -9.98 -40.50 -10.12
N ARG A 65 -11.27 -40.44 -10.50
CA ARG A 65 -11.72 -40.78 -11.87
C ARG A 65 -11.06 -39.90 -12.93
N ALA A 66 -10.82 -38.63 -12.63
CA ALA A 66 -10.13 -37.72 -13.54
C ALA A 66 -8.69 -38.20 -13.81
N LEU A 67 -7.94 -38.58 -12.76
CA LEU A 67 -6.58 -39.11 -12.92
C LEU A 67 -6.57 -40.48 -13.62
N GLU A 68 -7.52 -41.37 -13.28
CA GLU A 68 -7.73 -42.66 -13.96
C GLU A 68 -8.02 -42.49 -15.47
N THR A 69 -8.75 -41.44 -15.84
CA THR A 69 -9.05 -41.10 -17.24
C THR A 69 -7.79 -40.63 -17.96
N ILE A 70 -6.93 -39.84 -17.32
CA ILE A 70 -5.64 -39.43 -17.89
C ILE A 70 -4.73 -40.65 -18.10
N LEU A 71 -4.69 -41.57 -17.14
CA LEU A 71 -3.86 -42.79 -17.19
C LEU A 71 -4.35 -43.83 -18.20
N SER A 72 -5.65 -43.84 -18.53
CA SER A 72 -6.22 -44.81 -19.49
C SER A 72 -5.85 -44.50 -20.94
N VAL A 73 -5.54 -43.25 -21.26
CA VAL A 73 -5.16 -42.80 -22.62
C VAL A 73 -3.65 -42.98 -22.85
N GLU A 74 -3.26 -43.70 -23.90
CA GLU A 74 -1.83 -43.95 -24.22
C GLU A 74 -1.01 -42.67 -24.46
N THR A 75 -1.63 -41.63 -25.02
CA THR A 75 -1.00 -40.31 -25.25
C THR A 75 -1.11 -39.37 -24.04
N GLY A 76 -1.57 -39.85 -22.89
CA GLY A 76 -1.83 -39.07 -21.68
C GLY A 76 -0.61 -38.62 -20.89
N GLU A 77 0.60 -39.13 -21.19
CA GLU A 77 1.82 -38.88 -20.41
C GLU A 77 2.16 -37.39 -20.26
N SER A 78 2.09 -36.62 -21.35
CA SER A 78 2.33 -35.17 -21.30
C SER A 78 1.27 -34.42 -20.48
N CYS A 79 0.02 -34.89 -20.52
CA CYS A 79 -1.07 -34.36 -19.69
C CYS A 79 -0.83 -34.69 -18.21
N PHE A 80 -0.35 -35.90 -17.91
CA PHE A 80 0.03 -36.30 -16.56
C PHE A 80 1.19 -35.46 -16.02
N HIS A 81 2.28 -35.28 -16.79
CA HIS A 81 3.43 -34.46 -16.41
C HIS A 81 3.03 -33.01 -16.13
N SER A 82 2.25 -32.39 -17.03
CA SER A 82 1.75 -31.03 -16.80
C SER A 82 0.80 -30.96 -15.60
N THR A 83 0.03 -32.01 -15.34
CA THR A 83 -0.90 -32.07 -14.20
C THR A 83 -0.19 -32.15 -12.87
N ILE A 84 0.75 -33.10 -12.69
CA ILE A 84 1.53 -33.21 -11.46
C ILE A 84 2.39 -31.96 -11.24
N GLN A 85 3.00 -31.42 -12.31
CA GLN A 85 3.80 -30.21 -12.26
C GLN A 85 2.97 -29.00 -11.78
N ARG A 86 1.79 -28.77 -12.36
CA ARG A 86 0.91 -27.66 -11.96
C ARG A 86 0.42 -27.80 -10.53
N CYS A 87 0.06 -29.00 -10.09
CA CYS A 87 -0.33 -29.26 -8.71
C CYS A 87 0.80 -28.92 -7.73
N CYS A 88 2.03 -29.34 -8.02
CA CYS A 88 3.19 -28.97 -7.21
C CYS A 88 3.37 -27.44 -7.12
N TYR A 89 3.24 -26.70 -8.23
CA TYR A 89 3.35 -25.25 -8.21
C TYR A 89 2.21 -24.56 -7.43
N ILE A 90 1.00 -25.10 -7.43
CA ILE A 90 -0.12 -24.61 -6.59
C ILE A 90 0.25 -24.72 -5.11
N LEU A 91 0.73 -25.89 -4.68
CA LEU A 91 1.15 -26.13 -3.29
C LEU A 91 2.32 -25.23 -2.89
N ILE A 92 3.38 -25.18 -3.72
CA ILE A 92 4.56 -24.36 -3.48
C ILE A 92 4.19 -22.88 -3.39
N ASN A 93 3.36 -22.35 -4.30
CA ASN A 93 2.92 -20.95 -4.26
C ASN A 93 2.28 -20.60 -2.92
N ASN A 94 1.35 -21.43 -2.43
CA ASN A 94 0.66 -21.13 -1.18
C ASN A 94 1.58 -21.22 0.03
N TRP A 95 2.40 -22.27 0.11
CA TRP A 95 3.32 -22.45 1.23
C TRP A 95 4.43 -21.40 1.24
N LEU A 96 4.86 -20.91 0.08
CA LEU A 96 5.82 -19.81 -0.05
C LEU A 96 5.22 -18.48 0.45
N LEU A 97 3.94 -18.20 0.16
CA LEU A 97 3.23 -17.04 0.71
C LEU A 97 3.09 -17.10 2.23
N LYS A 98 2.84 -18.29 2.78
CA LYS A 98 2.71 -18.54 4.23
C LYS A 98 4.05 -18.78 4.96
N ARG A 99 5.19 -18.68 4.27
CA ARG A 99 6.56 -18.93 4.79
C ARG A 99 6.79 -20.34 5.37
N GLN A 100 6.11 -21.36 4.84
CA GLN A 100 6.17 -22.74 5.32
C GLN A 100 7.20 -23.59 4.56
N GLN A 101 8.48 -23.22 4.64
CA GLN A 101 9.55 -23.87 3.85
C GLN A 101 9.75 -25.37 4.15
N ARG A 102 9.46 -25.80 5.38
CA ARG A 102 9.55 -27.22 5.78
C ARG A 102 8.66 -28.13 4.94
N LEU A 103 7.47 -27.66 4.57
CA LEU A 103 6.51 -28.44 3.78
C LEU A 103 6.93 -28.57 2.32
N ILE A 104 7.57 -27.54 1.77
CA ILE A 104 8.16 -27.59 0.43
C ILE A 104 9.28 -28.65 0.39
N LYS A 105 10.17 -28.65 1.39
CA LYS A 105 11.22 -29.70 1.53
C LYS A 105 10.60 -31.10 1.66
N ASN A 106 9.56 -31.24 2.47
CA ASN A 106 8.86 -32.52 2.62
C ASN A 106 8.23 -33.00 1.30
N LEU A 107 7.58 -32.12 0.53
CA LEU A 107 7.00 -32.46 -0.77
C LEU A 107 8.07 -32.99 -1.75
N ILE A 108 9.21 -32.30 -1.87
CA ILE A 108 10.33 -32.77 -2.70
C ILE A 108 10.84 -34.11 -2.21
N GLN A 109 11.07 -34.26 -0.89
CA GLN A 109 11.60 -35.49 -0.32
C GLN A 109 10.66 -36.67 -0.54
N ARG A 110 9.34 -36.44 -0.53
CA ARG A 110 8.33 -37.46 -0.86
C ARG A 110 8.33 -37.80 -2.35
N LEU A 111 8.49 -36.80 -3.22
CA LEU A 111 8.65 -37.03 -4.67
C LEU A 111 9.94 -37.78 -5.01
N SER A 112 11.05 -37.52 -4.32
CA SER A 112 12.33 -38.21 -4.54
C SER A 112 12.38 -39.61 -3.95
N ASN A 113 11.67 -39.82 -2.82
CA ASN A 113 11.58 -41.12 -2.15
C ASN A 113 10.35 -41.88 -2.64
N SER A 114 10.09 -41.86 -3.95
CA SER A 114 9.00 -42.62 -4.55
C SER A 114 9.08 -44.07 -4.07
N PRO A 115 7.97 -44.69 -3.63
CA PRO A 115 8.03 -46.04 -3.10
C PRO A 115 8.53 -47.01 -4.17
N ASP A 116 9.54 -47.82 -3.83
CA ASP A 116 9.89 -49.05 -4.55
C ASP A 116 8.71 -50.03 -4.41
N ILE A 117 7.68 -49.89 -5.24
CA ILE A 117 6.52 -50.79 -5.18
C ILE A 117 6.85 -52.06 -5.99
N TYR A 118 7.59 -52.98 -5.39
CA TYR A 118 7.48 -54.40 -5.74
C TYR A 118 6.24 -54.97 -5.04
N GLN A 119 5.04 -54.73 -5.59
CA GLN A 119 3.83 -55.45 -5.20
C GLN A 119 3.20 -56.16 -6.40
N THR A 120 2.77 -57.39 -6.16
CA THR A 120 2.58 -58.48 -7.13
C THR A 120 1.27 -58.48 -7.90
N CYS A 121 0.44 -57.43 -7.81
CA CYS A 121 -0.75 -57.25 -8.64
C CYS A 121 -1.01 -55.76 -8.87
N LEU A 122 -0.47 -55.18 -9.96
CA LEU A 122 -0.77 -53.81 -10.38
C LEU A 122 -1.75 -53.84 -11.56
N SER A 123 -2.79 -53.02 -11.51
CA SER A 123 -3.61 -52.69 -12.66
C SER A 123 -2.79 -51.96 -13.76
N ILE A 124 -3.32 -51.90 -14.98
CA ILE A 124 -2.68 -51.18 -16.09
C ILE A 124 -2.46 -49.69 -15.73
N GLN A 125 -3.40 -49.09 -15.01
CA GLN A 125 -3.33 -47.68 -14.60
C GLN A 125 -2.25 -47.43 -13.54
N GLU A 126 -2.14 -48.31 -12.53
CA GLU A 126 -1.09 -48.20 -11.50
C GLU A 126 0.30 -48.42 -12.08
N SER A 127 0.44 -49.36 -13.03
CA SER A 127 1.71 -49.57 -13.76
C SER A 127 2.13 -48.34 -14.57
N ARG A 128 1.17 -47.70 -15.26
CA ARG A 128 1.41 -46.44 -16.00
C ARG A 128 1.74 -45.27 -15.08
N LEU A 129 1.06 -45.16 -13.94
CA LEU A 129 1.32 -44.12 -12.94
C LEU A 129 2.78 -44.15 -12.48
N ILE A 130 3.28 -45.33 -12.12
CA ILE A 130 4.67 -45.52 -11.68
C ILE A 130 5.66 -45.16 -12.79
N LEU A 131 5.43 -45.66 -14.01
CA LEU A 131 6.29 -45.38 -15.16
C LEU A 131 6.36 -43.88 -15.47
N TRP A 132 5.20 -43.22 -15.56
CA TRP A 132 5.12 -41.81 -15.90
C TRP A 132 5.65 -40.91 -14.78
N LEU A 133 5.49 -41.31 -13.51
CA LEU A 133 6.11 -40.63 -12.37
C LEU A 133 7.64 -40.73 -12.44
N ASN A 134 8.19 -41.89 -12.75
CA ASN A 134 9.64 -42.06 -12.94
C ASN A 134 10.18 -41.23 -14.12
N ASN A 135 9.43 -41.17 -15.23
CA ASN A 135 9.77 -40.31 -16.37
C ASN A 135 9.72 -38.82 -15.97
N PHE A 136 8.74 -38.41 -15.16
CA PHE A 136 8.65 -37.05 -14.62
C PHE A 136 9.86 -36.72 -13.74
N LEU A 137 10.27 -37.61 -12.84
CA LEU A 137 11.43 -37.40 -11.96
C LEU A 137 12.75 -37.26 -12.75
N ASN A 138 12.85 -37.84 -13.94
CA ASN A 138 14.00 -37.69 -14.85
C ASN A 138 13.90 -36.51 -15.82
N SER A 139 12.79 -35.76 -15.80
CA SER A 139 12.52 -34.66 -16.74
C SER A 139 13.19 -33.33 -16.34
N GLU A 140 13.35 -32.44 -17.31
CA GLU A 140 13.76 -31.04 -17.08
C GLU A 140 12.75 -30.29 -16.20
N ASP A 141 11.47 -30.66 -16.28
CA ASP A 141 10.38 -30.06 -15.49
C ASP A 141 10.53 -30.30 -13.99
N TYR A 142 10.98 -31.50 -13.59
CA TYR A 142 11.30 -31.79 -12.19
C TYR A 142 12.58 -31.07 -11.75
N GLN A 143 13.59 -30.94 -12.62
CA GLN A 143 14.77 -30.13 -12.31
C GLN A 143 14.42 -28.65 -12.07
N ASN A 144 13.48 -28.09 -12.83
CA ASN A 144 12.96 -26.73 -12.62
C ASN A 144 12.20 -26.59 -11.29
N LEU A 145 11.43 -27.61 -10.91
CA LEU A 145 10.76 -27.67 -9.62
C LEU A 145 11.76 -27.73 -8.46
N LEU A 146 12.82 -28.55 -8.59
CA LEU A 146 13.92 -28.61 -7.64
C LEU A 146 14.62 -27.25 -7.49
N GLN A 147 14.84 -26.50 -8.58
CA GLN A 147 15.40 -25.14 -8.51
C GLN A 147 14.50 -24.16 -7.73
N CYS A 148 13.18 -24.37 -7.74
CA CYS A 148 12.26 -23.56 -6.94
C CYS A 148 12.21 -23.96 -5.46
N ALA A 149 12.62 -25.19 -5.15
CA ALA A 149 12.27 -25.84 -3.90
C ALA A 149 13.50 -26.20 -3.03
N ASN A 150 14.69 -26.36 -3.65
CA ASN A 150 15.95 -26.65 -2.98
C ASN A 150 16.86 -25.42 -2.89
N PHE A 151 17.21 -25.05 -1.65
CA PHE A 151 18.19 -24.01 -1.31
C PHE A 151 19.62 -24.55 -1.16
N ASP A 152 19.80 -25.87 -1.13
CA ASP A 152 21.04 -26.52 -0.70
C ASP A 152 21.76 -27.19 -1.90
N ARG A 153 22.18 -26.40 -2.90
CA ARG A 153 23.32 -26.81 -3.74
C ARG A 153 24.56 -26.18 -3.13
N ASN A 154 25.50 -26.99 -2.65
CA ASN A 154 26.85 -26.60 -2.22
C ASN A 154 27.73 -26.04 -3.36
N ASN A 155 27.12 -25.40 -4.37
CA ASN A 155 27.79 -24.83 -5.53
C ASN A 155 27.66 -23.29 -5.48
N TRP A 156 28.70 -22.57 -5.88
CA TRP A 156 28.79 -21.10 -5.82
C TRP A 156 27.64 -20.40 -6.58
N SER A 157 27.12 -21.05 -7.62
CA SER A 157 26.01 -20.56 -8.45
C SER A 157 24.68 -20.40 -7.69
N SER A 158 24.48 -21.14 -6.60
CA SER A 158 23.27 -21.06 -5.75
C SER A 158 23.07 -19.67 -5.15
N ARG A 159 24.15 -18.90 -4.92
CA ARG A 159 24.07 -17.51 -4.45
C ARG A 159 23.31 -16.60 -5.43
N TYR A 160 23.35 -16.93 -6.71
CA TYR A 160 22.77 -16.16 -7.80
C TYR A 160 21.44 -16.74 -8.29
N GLN A 161 20.80 -17.61 -7.49
CA GLN A 161 19.54 -18.29 -7.82
C GLN A 161 18.42 -17.33 -8.25
N SER A 162 18.39 -16.11 -7.71
CA SER A 162 17.39 -15.12 -8.09
C SER A 162 17.40 -14.76 -9.59
N TYR A 163 18.54 -14.91 -10.26
CA TYR A 163 18.69 -14.72 -11.71
C TYR A 163 18.35 -15.98 -12.49
N LEU A 164 18.71 -17.17 -11.99
CA LEU A 164 18.40 -18.45 -12.64
C LEU A 164 16.87 -18.69 -12.76
N LEU A 165 16.08 -18.07 -11.90
CA LEU A 165 14.61 -18.11 -11.95
C LEU A 165 14.01 -17.17 -13.03
N VAL A 166 14.78 -16.22 -13.57
CA VAL A 166 14.29 -15.20 -14.52
C VAL A 166 13.77 -15.81 -15.82
N PRO A 167 14.50 -16.73 -16.49
CA PRO A 167 13.98 -17.42 -17.67
C PRO A 167 12.69 -18.19 -17.37
N GLN A 168 12.53 -18.74 -16.17
CA GLN A 168 11.36 -19.54 -15.81
C GLN A 168 10.08 -18.72 -15.73
N TYR A 169 10.10 -17.49 -15.19
CA TYR A 169 8.88 -16.68 -15.11
C TYR A 169 8.60 -15.83 -16.36
N LEU A 170 9.55 -15.73 -17.29
CA LEU A 170 9.40 -15.01 -18.56
C LEU A 170 9.06 -15.91 -19.74
N ASN A 171 9.32 -17.23 -19.64
CA ASN A 171 8.98 -18.17 -20.70
C ASN A 171 7.46 -18.22 -20.90
N PRO A 172 6.93 -17.86 -22.09
CA PRO A 172 5.48 -17.90 -22.34
C PRO A 172 4.90 -19.31 -22.24
N ARG A 173 5.71 -20.36 -22.47
CA ARG A 173 5.29 -21.77 -22.46
C ARG A 173 5.02 -22.33 -21.05
N ASN A 174 5.58 -21.72 -20.01
CA ASN A 174 5.39 -22.16 -18.64
C ASN A 174 3.97 -21.87 -18.14
N SER A 175 3.48 -22.64 -17.16
CA SER A 175 2.17 -22.40 -16.54
C SER A 175 2.13 -21.08 -15.77
N ARG A 176 0.94 -20.53 -15.51
CA ARG A 176 0.81 -19.28 -14.74
C ARG A 176 1.38 -19.44 -13.34
N GLU A 177 1.09 -20.55 -12.70
CA GLU A 177 1.50 -20.89 -11.34
C GLU A 177 3.03 -21.03 -11.26
N GLN A 178 3.66 -21.67 -12.25
CA GLN A 178 5.12 -21.76 -12.36
C GLN A 178 5.77 -20.37 -12.47
N LYS A 179 5.23 -19.49 -13.32
CA LYS A 179 5.75 -18.12 -13.45
C LYS A 179 5.59 -17.34 -12.15
N GLU A 180 4.48 -17.53 -11.44
CA GLU A 180 4.24 -16.88 -10.15
C GLU A 180 5.20 -17.38 -9.05
N VAL A 181 5.44 -18.70 -8.93
CA VAL A 181 6.42 -19.26 -7.97
C VAL A 181 7.80 -18.68 -8.23
N ALA A 182 8.30 -18.83 -9.46
CA ALA A 182 9.65 -18.40 -9.82
C ALA A 182 9.83 -16.89 -9.61
N ARG A 183 8.83 -16.07 -9.96
CA ARG A 183 8.87 -14.61 -9.73
C ARG A 183 8.86 -14.25 -8.26
N ASN A 184 8.00 -14.89 -7.46
CA ASN A 184 7.88 -14.61 -6.03
C ASN A 184 9.15 -15.02 -5.28
N LEU A 185 9.71 -16.19 -5.59
CA LEU A 185 10.97 -16.66 -5.01
C LEU A 185 12.15 -15.76 -5.42
N ALA A 186 12.27 -15.41 -6.70
CA ALA A 186 13.31 -14.49 -7.17
C ALA A 186 13.24 -13.14 -6.44
N LYS A 187 12.02 -12.62 -6.22
CA LYS A 187 11.79 -11.39 -5.45
C LYS A 187 12.20 -11.56 -3.98
N GLN A 188 11.78 -12.63 -3.32
CA GLN A 188 12.16 -12.91 -1.92
C GLN A 188 13.68 -13.00 -1.73
N LEU A 189 14.37 -13.67 -2.65
CA LEU A 189 15.84 -13.78 -2.63
C LEU A 189 16.52 -12.41 -2.80
N LYS A 190 16.06 -11.61 -3.77
CA LYS A 190 16.58 -10.24 -3.98
C LYS A 190 16.30 -9.37 -2.76
N ASP A 191 15.10 -9.43 -2.19
CA ASP A 191 14.73 -8.63 -1.02
C ASP A 191 15.53 -9.03 0.23
N LYS A 192 15.81 -10.33 0.41
CA LYS A 192 16.71 -10.82 1.47
C LYS A 192 18.13 -10.26 1.30
N TYR A 193 18.71 -10.37 0.09
CA TYR A 193 20.03 -9.81 -0.20
C TYR A 193 20.09 -8.31 0.08
N LYS A 194 19.08 -7.54 -0.36
CA LYS A 194 18.97 -6.11 -0.08
C LYS A 194 18.96 -5.81 1.42
N PHE A 195 18.15 -6.55 2.17
CA PHE A 195 18.05 -6.40 3.63
C PHE A 195 19.40 -6.64 4.31
N ASP A 196 20.06 -7.77 3.99
CA ASP A 196 21.35 -8.14 4.57
C ASP A 196 22.43 -7.09 4.21
N LEU A 197 22.44 -6.62 2.96
CA LEU A 197 23.37 -5.59 2.49
C LEU A 197 23.15 -4.24 3.17
N ALA A 198 21.90 -3.82 3.32
CA ALA A 198 21.55 -2.58 4.03
C ALA A 198 21.96 -2.63 5.50
N MET A 199 21.71 -3.76 6.19
CA MET A 199 22.13 -4.00 7.57
C MET A 199 23.65 -3.89 7.72
N TYR A 200 24.39 -4.51 6.81
CA TYR A 200 25.84 -4.51 6.81
C TYR A 200 26.42 -3.12 6.54
N ILE A 201 25.94 -2.43 5.49
CA ILE A 201 26.37 -1.07 5.11
C ILE A 201 26.13 -0.05 6.22
N THR A 202 24.97 -0.10 6.87
CA THR A 202 24.60 0.89 7.90
C THR A 202 25.47 0.77 9.16
N ARG A 203 25.94 -0.45 9.48
CA ARG A 203 26.85 -0.67 10.61
C ARG A 203 28.31 -0.36 10.27
N LEU A 204 28.74 -0.61 9.03
CA LEU A 204 30.05 -0.16 8.54
C LEU A 204 30.23 1.36 8.70
N ASP A 205 29.17 2.12 8.46
CA ASP A 205 29.17 3.59 8.56
C ASP A 205 29.00 4.11 10.02
N SER A 206 28.84 3.22 11.02
CA SER A 206 28.61 3.58 12.43
C SER A 206 29.90 3.55 13.28
N PRO A 207 30.14 4.53 14.17
CA PRO A 207 31.36 4.62 14.98
C PRO A 207 31.58 3.45 15.96
N MET A 208 30.54 2.66 16.26
CA MET A 208 30.60 1.48 17.16
C MET A 208 30.86 0.16 16.43
N GLY A 209 31.02 0.16 15.09
CA GLY A 209 31.08 -1.03 14.24
C GLY A 209 32.33 -1.92 14.34
N LYS A 210 33.32 -1.57 15.17
CA LYS A 210 34.61 -2.31 15.22
C LYS A 210 34.57 -3.62 16.02
N ASN A 211 33.53 -3.87 16.81
CA ASN A 211 33.56 -4.96 17.80
C ASN A 211 32.74 -6.22 17.47
N HIS A 212 31.99 -6.28 16.35
CA HIS A 212 31.24 -7.50 16.00
C HIS A 212 31.25 -7.82 14.50
N LYS A 213 31.71 -9.04 14.15
CA LYS A 213 31.66 -9.61 12.80
C LYS A 213 30.21 -9.94 12.42
N LEU A 214 29.54 -9.03 11.73
CA LEU A 214 28.43 -9.44 10.86
C LEU A 214 29.01 -10.13 9.62
N ASN A 215 28.30 -11.15 9.13
CA ASN A 215 28.68 -11.80 7.89
C ASN A 215 28.43 -10.83 6.72
N ASN A 216 29.50 -10.46 6.02
CA ASN A 216 29.41 -9.66 4.81
C ASN A 216 28.55 -10.42 3.78
N PRO A 217 27.42 -9.85 3.32
CA PRO A 217 26.53 -10.51 2.37
C PRO A 217 27.09 -10.52 0.95
N THR A 218 28.25 -9.88 0.74
CA THR A 218 29.05 -9.92 -0.49
C THR A 218 30.34 -10.72 -0.28
N GLN A 219 30.99 -11.17 -1.36
CA GLN A 219 32.36 -11.71 -1.30
C GLN A 219 33.43 -10.62 -1.47
N LEU A 220 33.03 -9.34 -1.52
CA LEU A 220 33.92 -8.19 -1.66
C LEU A 220 34.41 -7.74 -0.29
N GLY A 221 35.67 -7.34 -0.16
CA GLY A 221 36.19 -6.75 1.06
C GLY A 221 35.58 -5.37 1.37
N ASP A 222 35.57 -4.99 2.65
CA ASP A 222 35.00 -3.73 3.16
C ASP A 222 35.58 -2.51 2.43
N GLU A 223 36.88 -2.53 2.12
CA GLU A 223 37.57 -1.48 1.35
C GLU A 223 37.01 -1.35 -0.07
N VAL A 224 36.68 -2.46 -0.73
CA VAL A 224 36.10 -2.47 -2.07
C VAL A 224 34.68 -1.94 -2.06
N ILE A 225 33.88 -2.31 -1.06
CA ILE A 225 32.51 -1.78 -0.88
C ILE A 225 32.55 -0.26 -0.66
N ASN A 226 33.47 0.21 0.18
CA ASN A 226 33.66 1.64 0.44
C ASN A 226 34.21 2.38 -0.78
N LEU A 227 35.13 1.79 -1.54
CA LEU A 227 35.64 2.36 -2.78
C LEU A 227 34.52 2.45 -3.84
N ILE A 228 33.67 1.45 -3.96
CA ILE A 228 32.51 1.47 -4.86
C ILE A 228 31.52 2.55 -4.42
N LYS A 229 31.19 2.61 -3.12
CA LYS A 229 30.39 3.70 -2.55
C LYS A 229 31.01 5.07 -2.84
N GLN A 230 32.32 5.23 -2.65
CA GLN A 230 33.03 6.49 -2.88
C GLN A 230 33.07 6.84 -4.37
N THR A 231 33.50 5.94 -5.25
CA THR A 231 33.56 6.14 -6.70
C THR A 231 32.21 6.52 -7.28
N ILE A 232 31.13 5.93 -6.76
CA ILE A 232 29.75 6.24 -7.19
C ILE A 232 29.22 7.51 -6.50
N SER A 233 29.64 7.83 -5.27
CA SER A 233 29.19 9.02 -4.53
C SER A 233 30.02 10.29 -4.74
N THR A 234 31.26 10.20 -5.25
CA THR A 234 32.11 11.35 -5.60
C THR A 234 31.71 11.98 -6.94
N GLN A 235 30.97 11.25 -7.79
CA GLN A 235 30.35 11.76 -9.02
C GLN A 235 29.05 12.57 -8.76
N ARG A 236 29.08 13.33 -7.67
CA ARG A 236 27.98 14.01 -6.96
C ARG A 236 27.27 15.14 -7.72
N VAL A 237 27.55 15.34 -9.01
CA VAL A 237 26.95 16.42 -9.81
C VAL A 237 25.88 15.91 -10.77
N PHE A 238 25.77 14.60 -11.04
CA PHE A 238 24.72 14.08 -11.93
C PHE A 238 24.30 12.65 -11.55
N ASN A 239 23.08 12.50 -11.03
CA ASN A 239 22.44 11.20 -10.88
C ASN A 239 22.37 10.52 -12.27
N TYR A 240 22.87 9.30 -12.43
CA TYR A 240 22.83 8.57 -13.71
C TYR A 240 21.40 8.50 -14.28
N GLY A 241 20.37 8.46 -13.43
CA GLY A 241 18.97 8.56 -13.86
C GLY A 241 18.61 9.91 -14.49
N THR A 242 19.10 11.01 -13.91
CA THR A 242 18.94 12.35 -14.49
C THR A 242 19.69 12.48 -15.81
N GLN A 243 20.89 11.90 -15.93
CA GLN A 243 21.64 11.87 -17.19
C GLN A 243 20.90 11.09 -18.28
N ALA A 244 20.34 9.93 -17.94
CA ALA A 244 19.53 9.13 -18.86
C ALA A 244 18.29 9.93 -19.34
N ASN A 245 17.59 10.61 -18.42
CA ASN A 245 16.43 11.43 -18.76
C ASN A 245 16.81 12.61 -19.68
N LEU A 246 17.88 13.33 -19.38
CA LEU A 246 18.39 14.42 -20.23
C LEU A 246 18.79 13.90 -21.62
N PHE A 247 19.46 12.75 -21.68
CA PHE A 247 19.82 12.13 -22.95
C PHE A 247 18.57 11.73 -23.76
N LEU A 248 17.56 11.13 -23.13
CA LEU A 248 16.31 10.77 -23.78
C LEU A 248 15.52 12.00 -24.26
N GLN A 249 15.51 13.09 -23.51
CA GLN A 249 14.89 14.36 -23.93
C GLN A 249 15.60 14.95 -25.14
N ASN A 250 16.94 14.99 -25.11
CA ASN A 250 17.75 15.55 -26.20
C ASN A 250 17.72 14.72 -27.50
N THR A 251 17.24 13.46 -27.44
CA THR A 251 17.23 12.54 -28.58
C THR A 251 15.84 12.34 -29.20
N GLN A 252 14.79 13.02 -28.73
CA GLN A 252 13.41 12.82 -29.20
C GLN A 252 13.22 13.12 -30.70
N ASP A 253 13.94 14.12 -31.21
CA ASP A 253 13.83 14.57 -32.61
C ASP A 253 14.98 14.05 -33.50
N PHE A 254 15.81 13.13 -32.99
CA PHE A 254 16.94 12.61 -33.76
C PHE A 254 16.49 11.51 -34.71
N ASP A 255 17.13 11.46 -35.88
CA ASP A 255 17.15 10.24 -36.68
C ASP A 255 18.01 9.15 -35.99
N TYR A 256 17.79 7.91 -36.38
CA TYR A 256 18.45 6.77 -35.75
C TYR A 256 19.96 6.77 -35.98
N GLN A 257 20.45 7.30 -37.09
CA GLN A 257 21.89 7.42 -37.35
C GLN A 257 22.58 8.37 -36.35
N LYS A 258 22.00 9.55 -36.12
CA LYS A 258 22.49 10.55 -35.16
C LYS A 258 22.41 10.02 -33.73
N PHE A 259 21.34 9.30 -33.39
CA PHE A 259 21.25 8.61 -32.10
C PHE A 259 22.38 7.59 -31.89
N LYS A 260 22.68 6.77 -32.91
CA LYS A 260 23.80 5.80 -32.86
C LYS A 260 25.15 6.46 -32.61
N GLN A 261 25.38 7.67 -33.12
CA GLN A 261 26.62 8.43 -32.89
C GLN A 261 26.70 9.01 -31.47
N CYS A 262 25.57 9.40 -30.88
CA CYS A 262 25.52 10.01 -29.55
C CYS A 262 25.52 8.99 -28.42
N LEU A 263 24.97 7.79 -28.64
CA LEU A 263 24.84 6.76 -27.59
C LEU A 263 26.19 6.33 -26.97
N PRO A 264 27.27 6.07 -27.73
CA PRO A 264 28.60 5.80 -27.17
C PRO A 264 29.13 6.94 -26.29
N GLN A 265 28.86 8.20 -26.66
CA GLN A 265 29.30 9.37 -25.89
C GLN A 265 28.62 9.42 -24.51
N TYR A 266 27.31 9.14 -24.46
CA TYR A 266 26.56 9.01 -23.21
C TYR A 266 27.09 7.85 -22.35
N LEU A 267 27.29 6.69 -22.96
CA LEU A 267 27.78 5.50 -22.26
C LEU A 267 29.17 5.71 -21.66
N MET A 268 30.10 6.31 -22.43
CA MET A 268 31.48 6.52 -22.02
C MET A 268 31.71 7.82 -21.23
N PHE A 269 30.67 8.62 -20.99
CA PHE A 269 30.76 9.82 -20.16
C PHE A 269 31.28 9.48 -18.75
N ASN A 270 32.36 10.13 -18.31
CA ASN A 270 33.09 9.86 -17.05
C ASN A 270 33.76 8.48 -16.92
N VAL A 271 33.95 7.75 -18.02
CA VAL A 271 34.79 6.55 -18.05
C VAL A 271 36.20 6.95 -18.49
N SER A 272 37.24 6.50 -17.76
CA SER A 272 38.64 6.76 -18.11
C SER A 272 38.95 6.29 -19.53
N GLN A 273 39.63 7.10 -20.34
CA GLN A 273 39.97 6.74 -21.73
C GLN A 273 41.14 5.74 -21.87
N GLN A 274 41.58 5.15 -20.77
CA GLN A 274 42.67 4.17 -20.74
C GLN A 274 42.17 2.77 -21.15
N TYR A 275 43.10 1.93 -21.59
CA TYR A 275 42.81 0.52 -21.88
C TYR A 275 42.22 -0.19 -20.65
N PRO A 276 41.14 -1.00 -20.78
CA PRO A 276 40.47 -1.47 -22.02
C PRO A 276 39.28 -0.61 -22.51
N ALA A 277 38.99 0.53 -21.88
CA ALA A 277 37.78 1.33 -22.15
C ALA A 277 37.76 1.97 -23.56
N ASN A 278 38.93 2.27 -24.13
CA ASN A 278 39.06 2.76 -25.50
C ASN A 278 38.64 1.72 -26.55
N ILE A 279 39.08 0.46 -26.40
CA ILE A 279 38.68 -0.66 -27.27
C ILE A 279 37.17 -0.91 -27.15
N LEU A 280 36.65 -0.83 -25.92
CA LEU A 280 35.23 -1.00 -25.67
C LEU A 280 34.40 0.05 -26.43
N ARG A 281 34.81 1.32 -26.40
CA ARG A 281 34.17 2.40 -27.15
C ARG A 281 34.17 2.11 -28.65
N GLU A 282 35.33 1.77 -29.22
CA GLU A 282 35.49 1.48 -30.65
C GLU A 282 34.59 0.32 -31.09
N LYS A 283 34.57 -0.77 -30.32
CA LYS A 283 33.75 -1.95 -30.61
C LYS A 283 32.24 -1.68 -30.47
N ILE A 284 31.82 -0.85 -29.53
CA ILE A 284 30.42 -0.42 -29.40
C ILE A 284 30.02 0.47 -30.60
N GLU A 285 30.89 1.39 -31.01
CA GLU A 285 30.67 2.26 -32.18
C GLU A 285 30.52 1.42 -33.46
N GLU A 286 31.43 0.47 -33.71
CA GLU A 286 31.38 -0.47 -34.83
C GLU A 286 30.07 -1.28 -34.83
N LYS A 287 29.69 -1.83 -33.67
CA LYS A 287 28.46 -2.61 -33.53
C LYS A 287 27.23 -1.77 -33.81
N LEU A 288 27.14 -0.55 -33.26
CA LEU A 288 26.01 0.35 -33.48
C LEU A 288 25.86 0.70 -34.95
N GLN A 289 26.94 1.04 -35.66
CA GLN A 289 26.89 1.35 -37.09
C GLN A 289 26.27 0.21 -37.93
N SER A 290 26.48 -1.05 -37.53
CA SER A 290 25.89 -2.22 -38.20
C SER A 290 24.41 -2.46 -37.87
N LEU A 291 23.89 -1.94 -36.75
CA LEU A 291 22.54 -2.22 -36.27
C LEU A 291 21.48 -1.44 -37.05
N TYR A 292 20.44 -2.19 -37.48
CA TYR A 292 19.19 -1.69 -38.07
C TYR A 292 19.35 -0.60 -39.15
N ARG A 293 20.31 -0.75 -40.08
CA ARG A 293 20.62 0.24 -41.15
C ARG A 293 19.41 0.76 -41.92
N LEU A 294 18.39 -0.08 -42.14
CA LEU A 294 17.15 0.31 -42.82
C LEU A 294 16.29 1.34 -42.05
N HIS A 295 16.61 1.60 -40.78
CA HIS A 295 15.93 2.55 -39.91
C HIS A 295 16.73 3.84 -39.70
N ASP A 296 17.91 4.01 -40.32
CA ASP A 296 18.83 5.12 -40.05
C ASP A 296 18.21 6.50 -40.26
N GLN A 297 17.34 6.65 -41.25
CA GLN A 297 16.64 7.90 -41.57
C GLN A 297 15.31 8.07 -40.80
N LYS A 298 14.90 7.10 -39.97
CA LYS A 298 13.67 7.20 -39.19
C LYS A 298 13.93 7.90 -37.86
N ILE A 299 12.94 8.68 -37.42
CA ILE A 299 12.94 9.29 -36.09
C ILE A 299 12.99 8.19 -35.03
N VAL A 300 13.86 8.36 -34.04
CA VAL A 300 14.03 7.40 -32.96
C VAL A 300 12.80 7.34 -32.09
N ASN A 301 12.33 6.13 -31.85
CA ASN A 301 11.24 5.88 -30.91
C ASN A 301 11.70 4.97 -29.77
N LYS A 302 10.89 4.89 -28.71
CA LYS A 302 11.18 4.08 -27.52
C LYS A 302 11.47 2.61 -27.86
N ALA A 303 10.79 2.05 -28.87
CA ALA A 303 10.98 0.66 -29.28
C ALA A 303 12.37 0.42 -29.92
N LEU A 304 12.84 1.34 -30.77
CA LEU A 304 14.17 1.29 -31.37
C LEU A 304 15.26 1.46 -30.31
N ILE A 305 15.08 2.36 -29.34
CA ILE A 305 16.01 2.53 -28.21
C ILE A 305 16.14 1.22 -27.43
N ILE A 306 15.01 0.64 -27.00
CA ILE A 306 14.99 -0.61 -26.21
C ILE A 306 15.62 -1.76 -27.00
N ARG A 307 15.28 -1.94 -28.29
CA ARG A 307 15.88 -2.98 -29.14
C ARG A 307 17.38 -2.79 -29.29
N SER A 308 17.85 -1.56 -29.49
CA SER A 308 19.28 -1.25 -29.59
C SER A 308 20.01 -1.53 -28.29
N CYS A 309 19.42 -1.13 -27.15
CA CYS A 309 19.97 -1.42 -25.82
C CYS A 309 20.06 -2.92 -25.57
N ASN A 310 19.01 -3.69 -25.85
CA ASN A 310 19.02 -5.15 -25.69
C ASN A 310 20.11 -5.83 -26.54
N ARG A 311 20.32 -5.36 -27.79
CA ARG A 311 21.42 -5.88 -28.64
C ARG A 311 22.80 -5.50 -28.15
N LEU A 312 22.95 -4.32 -27.54
CA LEU A 312 24.20 -3.95 -26.85
C LEU A 312 24.43 -4.78 -25.58
N LEU A 313 23.39 -5.04 -24.79
CA LEU A 313 23.48 -5.89 -23.59
C LEU A 313 23.94 -7.31 -23.96
N GLU A 314 23.36 -7.89 -25.02
CA GLU A 314 23.86 -9.14 -25.60
C GLU A 314 25.34 -9.00 -25.96
N PHE A 315 25.68 -8.05 -26.84
CA PHE A 315 27.05 -7.90 -27.34
C PHE A 315 28.10 -7.71 -26.22
N LEU A 316 27.73 -7.03 -25.14
CA LEU A 316 28.60 -6.80 -23.98
C LEU A 316 28.78 -8.02 -23.07
N LEU A 317 27.84 -8.97 -23.09
CA LEU A 317 27.79 -10.08 -22.13
C LEU A 317 27.91 -11.46 -22.78
N ILE A 318 27.20 -11.73 -23.87
CA ILE A 318 26.97 -13.07 -24.44
C ILE A 318 27.08 -13.05 -25.97
N GLU A 319 27.56 -14.16 -26.55
CA GLU A 319 27.60 -14.42 -27.98
C GLU A 319 26.48 -15.37 -28.47
N PRO A 320 26.18 -15.38 -29.78
CA PRO A 320 25.25 -16.34 -30.39
C PRO A 320 25.69 -17.78 -30.06
N GLY A 321 24.83 -18.55 -29.39
CA GLY A 321 25.17 -19.90 -28.88
C GLY A 321 25.42 -19.98 -27.37
N LYS A 322 25.24 -18.87 -26.62
CA LYS A 322 25.36 -18.73 -25.16
C LYS A 322 26.76 -18.68 -24.51
N PRO A 323 27.92 -18.62 -25.19
CA PRO A 323 29.18 -18.35 -24.49
C PRO A 323 29.31 -16.87 -24.09
N PRO A 324 30.15 -16.54 -23.09
CA PRO A 324 30.44 -15.16 -22.71
C PRO A 324 31.14 -14.41 -23.85
N SER A 325 30.77 -13.15 -24.09
CA SER A 325 31.33 -12.40 -25.22
C SER A 325 32.81 -12.08 -25.05
N PHE A 326 33.51 -11.85 -26.16
CA PHE A 326 34.89 -11.37 -26.14
C PHE A 326 35.08 -10.15 -25.23
N LEU A 327 34.17 -9.17 -25.29
CA LEU A 327 34.23 -7.96 -24.48
C LEU A 327 34.07 -8.25 -22.98
N PHE A 328 33.14 -9.15 -22.63
CA PHE A 328 32.97 -9.60 -21.25
C PHE A 328 34.28 -10.20 -20.70
N ASN A 329 34.85 -11.15 -21.45
CA ASN A 329 36.11 -11.80 -21.08
C ASN A 329 37.28 -10.81 -20.98
N LEU A 330 37.36 -9.84 -21.89
CA LEU A 330 38.38 -8.79 -21.86
C LEU A 330 38.27 -7.95 -20.58
N MET A 331 37.06 -7.50 -20.23
CA MET A 331 36.83 -6.65 -19.07
C MET A 331 37.11 -7.38 -17.76
N ILE A 332 36.78 -8.66 -17.67
CA ILE A 332 37.07 -9.49 -16.50
C ILE A 332 38.58 -9.72 -16.35
N ARG A 333 39.29 -10.10 -17.42
CA ARG A 333 40.74 -10.35 -17.37
C ARG A 333 41.55 -9.13 -16.97
N GLN A 334 41.06 -7.93 -17.32
CA GLN A 334 41.70 -6.65 -17.00
C GLN A 334 41.22 -6.03 -15.68
N GLY A 335 40.41 -6.75 -14.87
CA GLY A 335 39.94 -6.24 -13.58
C GLY A 335 39.05 -4.99 -13.67
N SER A 336 38.41 -4.76 -14.82
CA SER A 336 37.59 -3.58 -15.10
C SER A 336 36.08 -3.84 -14.90
N GLN A 337 35.71 -4.72 -13.96
CA GLN A 337 34.33 -5.17 -13.78
C GLN A 337 33.38 -4.01 -13.41
N LEU A 338 33.82 -3.07 -12.56
CA LEU A 338 33.01 -1.91 -12.16
C LEU A 338 32.63 -1.02 -13.37
N THR A 339 33.58 -0.78 -14.27
CA THR A 339 33.33 -0.01 -15.51
C THR A 339 32.26 -0.68 -16.37
N LEU A 340 32.33 -2.01 -16.51
CA LEU A 340 31.32 -2.77 -17.23
C LEU A 340 29.95 -2.65 -16.55
N VAL A 341 29.87 -2.83 -15.23
CA VAL A 341 28.62 -2.72 -14.46
C VAL A 341 27.98 -1.33 -14.59
N ILE A 342 28.76 -0.26 -14.56
CA ILE A 342 28.26 1.12 -14.76
C ILE A 342 27.67 1.31 -16.16
N LEU A 343 28.30 0.75 -17.19
CA LEU A 343 27.77 0.79 -18.56
C LEU A 343 26.43 0.05 -18.68
N LEU A 344 26.32 -1.12 -18.05
CA LEU A 344 25.07 -1.88 -17.99
C LEU A 344 23.98 -1.08 -17.26
N LEU A 345 24.31 -0.42 -16.15
CA LEU A 345 23.39 0.47 -15.43
C LEU A 345 22.89 1.61 -16.32
N LYS A 346 23.80 2.30 -17.04
CA LYS A 346 23.43 3.38 -17.97
C LYS A 346 22.51 2.92 -19.09
N LEU A 347 22.70 1.71 -19.63
CA LEU A 347 21.82 1.12 -20.64
C LEU A 347 20.43 0.80 -20.07
N VAL A 348 20.37 0.26 -18.85
CA VAL A 348 19.09 -0.06 -18.18
C VAL A 348 18.29 1.19 -17.86
N LEU A 349 18.96 2.30 -17.49
CA LEU A 349 18.30 3.57 -17.20
C LEU A 349 17.63 4.22 -18.42
N LEU A 350 17.97 3.80 -19.65
CA LEU A 350 17.30 4.26 -20.87
C LEU A 350 15.91 3.62 -21.07
N GLY A 351 15.60 2.52 -20.37
CA GLY A 351 14.29 1.87 -20.48
C GLY A 351 14.07 0.71 -19.51
N SER A 352 12.94 0.74 -18.78
CA SER A 352 12.56 -0.30 -17.81
C SER A 352 12.59 -1.75 -18.37
N PRO A 353 12.15 -2.04 -19.62
CA PRO A 353 12.23 -3.39 -20.17
C PRO A 353 13.66 -3.92 -20.34
N CYS A 354 14.66 -3.05 -20.47
CA CYS A 354 16.07 -3.44 -20.58
C CYS A 354 16.58 -4.14 -19.31
N ARG A 355 16.02 -3.81 -18.13
CA ARG A 355 16.39 -4.46 -16.86
C ARG A 355 16.08 -5.95 -16.90
N THR A 356 14.86 -6.29 -17.28
CA THR A 356 14.42 -7.69 -17.39
C THR A 356 15.27 -8.46 -18.42
N TYR A 357 15.65 -7.80 -19.51
CA TYR A 357 16.52 -8.38 -20.52
C TYR A 357 17.94 -8.65 -20.00
N LEU A 358 18.52 -7.68 -19.30
CA LEU A 358 19.82 -7.83 -18.64
C LEU A 358 19.81 -9.00 -17.65
N GLU A 359 18.75 -9.15 -16.85
CA GLU A 359 18.62 -10.27 -15.93
C GLU A 359 18.61 -11.64 -16.65
N ILE A 360 18.03 -11.73 -17.85
CA ILE A 360 18.14 -12.93 -18.70
C ILE A 360 19.60 -13.16 -19.14
N CYS A 361 20.31 -12.11 -19.55
CA CYS A 361 21.73 -12.24 -19.89
C CYS A 361 22.56 -12.73 -18.69
N ILE A 362 22.33 -12.17 -17.50
CA ILE A 362 23.00 -12.64 -16.27
C ILE A 362 22.69 -14.11 -16.01
N ALA A 363 21.42 -14.54 -16.17
CA ALA A 363 21.03 -15.93 -16.00
C ALA A 363 21.79 -16.88 -16.95
N ASN A 364 21.90 -16.51 -18.23
CA ASN A 364 22.64 -17.29 -19.23
C ASN A 364 24.14 -17.38 -18.91
N LEU A 365 24.75 -16.29 -18.40
CA LEU A 365 26.15 -16.31 -17.96
C LEU A 365 26.34 -17.26 -16.78
N VAL A 366 25.50 -17.17 -15.74
CA VAL A 366 25.59 -18.08 -14.59
C VAL A 366 25.39 -19.54 -15.03
N GLN A 367 24.44 -19.79 -15.93
CA GLN A 367 24.19 -21.13 -16.46
C GLN A 367 25.37 -21.69 -17.28
N PHE A 368 26.10 -20.85 -18.03
CA PHE A 368 27.29 -21.28 -18.76
C PHE A 368 28.43 -21.71 -17.82
N TYR A 369 28.63 -20.98 -16.73
CA TYR A 369 29.73 -21.25 -15.79
C TYR A 369 29.36 -22.26 -14.68
N GLN A 370 28.10 -22.65 -14.53
CA GLN A 370 27.63 -23.46 -13.38
C GLN A 370 28.36 -24.81 -13.22
N ASP A 371 28.86 -25.36 -14.32
CA ASP A 371 29.55 -26.65 -14.38
C ASP A 371 31.07 -26.53 -14.12
N HIS A 372 31.59 -25.30 -14.00
CA HIS A 372 32.99 -25.00 -13.69
C HIS A 372 33.25 -24.83 -12.18
N ALA A 373 34.49 -25.10 -11.75
CA ALA A 373 34.89 -24.95 -10.37
C ALA A 373 34.94 -23.48 -9.92
N GLU A 374 34.70 -23.22 -8.63
CA GLU A 374 34.62 -21.85 -8.07
C GLU A 374 35.91 -21.03 -8.27
N PHE A 375 37.08 -21.68 -8.23
CA PHE A 375 38.36 -21.01 -8.44
C PHE A 375 38.55 -20.51 -9.89
N GLU A 376 37.96 -21.19 -10.88
CA GLU A 376 37.99 -20.78 -12.29
C GLU A 376 37.02 -19.62 -12.55
N CYS A 377 35.99 -19.48 -11.71
CA CYS A 377 34.91 -18.51 -11.87
C CYS A 377 35.12 -17.20 -11.09
N GLN A 378 36.27 -17.00 -10.42
CA GLN A 378 36.52 -15.84 -9.55
C GLN A 378 36.25 -14.49 -10.24
N GLY A 379 36.65 -14.35 -11.51
CA GLY A 379 36.41 -13.13 -12.27
C GLY A 379 34.93 -12.83 -12.52
N LEU A 380 34.13 -13.87 -12.78
CA LEU A 380 32.67 -13.77 -12.92
C LEU A 380 32.01 -13.45 -11.58
N ILE A 381 32.43 -14.15 -10.53
CA ILE A 381 31.89 -13.97 -9.17
C ILE A 381 32.10 -12.53 -8.72
N GLN A 382 33.31 -11.98 -8.86
CA GLN A 382 33.58 -10.57 -8.56
C GLN A 382 32.69 -9.63 -9.38
N PHE A 383 32.49 -9.90 -10.67
CA PHE A 383 31.57 -9.13 -11.50
C PHE A 383 30.13 -9.17 -10.97
N LEU A 384 29.61 -10.34 -10.61
CA LEU A 384 28.26 -10.51 -10.11
C LEU A 384 28.05 -9.85 -8.73
N GLU A 385 29.05 -9.87 -7.86
CA GLU A 385 29.02 -9.16 -6.58
C GLU A 385 28.96 -7.65 -6.76
N ILE A 386 29.82 -7.09 -7.63
CA ILE A 386 29.81 -5.67 -7.96
C ILE A 386 28.48 -5.30 -8.62
N PHE A 387 27.99 -6.14 -9.54
CA PHE A 387 26.71 -5.96 -10.21
C PHE A 387 25.55 -5.87 -9.21
N ASN A 388 25.44 -6.85 -8.30
CA ASN A 388 24.41 -6.88 -7.26
C ASN A 388 24.47 -5.66 -6.35
N LEU A 389 25.68 -5.28 -5.89
CA LEU A 389 25.90 -4.12 -5.05
C LEU A 389 25.45 -2.83 -5.73
N VAL A 390 25.91 -2.57 -6.96
CA VAL A 390 25.59 -1.35 -7.71
C VAL A 390 24.10 -1.26 -8.04
N PHE A 391 23.50 -2.35 -8.55
CA PHE A 391 22.08 -2.34 -8.89
C PHE A 391 21.19 -2.23 -7.65
N THR A 392 21.60 -2.78 -6.50
CA THR A 392 20.88 -2.60 -5.24
C THR A 392 20.95 -1.16 -4.74
N LEU A 393 22.12 -0.52 -4.82
CA LEU A 393 22.31 0.86 -4.34
C LEU A 393 21.66 1.93 -5.23
N PHE A 394 21.47 1.68 -6.53
CA PHE A 394 21.11 2.72 -7.50
C PHE A 394 19.79 2.52 -8.25
N THR A 395 19.24 1.29 -8.33
CA THR A 395 17.96 1.08 -9.04
C THR A 395 16.72 1.28 -8.16
N GLU A 396 16.90 1.40 -6.85
CA GLU A 396 15.82 1.64 -5.91
C GLU A 396 16.21 2.83 -5.05
N ASN A 397 15.52 3.96 -5.26
CA ASN A 397 15.61 5.20 -4.48
C ASN A 397 15.17 4.91 -3.03
N ILE A 398 15.87 4.07 -2.27
CA ILE A 398 15.48 3.61 -0.94
C ILE A 398 16.69 3.68 -0.01
N GLN A 399 16.64 4.57 0.97
CA GLN A 399 17.60 4.65 2.07
C GLN A 399 17.08 3.84 3.25
N TYR A 400 17.89 2.93 3.77
CA TYR A 400 17.53 2.12 4.93
C TYR A 400 18.07 2.77 6.21
N PHE A 401 17.24 2.86 7.24
CA PHE A 401 17.60 3.35 8.58
C PHE A 401 17.49 2.21 9.58
N LEU A 402 18.52 2.01 10.40
CA LEU A 402 18.42 1.17 11.59
C LEU A 402 17.88 2.01 12.76
N VAL A 403 16.77 1.58 13.35
CA VAL A 403 16.23 2.17 14.59
C VAL A 403 16.27 1.11 15.67
N LYS A 404 16.98 1.40 16.77
CA LYS A 404 16.98 0.55 17.97
C LYS A 404 15.66 0.76 18.70
N THR A 405 14.95 -0.33 18.97
CA THR A 405 13.57 -0.32 19.47
C THR A 405 13.45 -0.56 20.98
N LYS A 406 14.53 -0.98 21.67
CA LYS A 406 14.57 -1.10 23.13
C LYS A 406 15.97 -0.83 23.67
N ASP A 407 16.05 -0.04 24.75
CA ASP A 407 17.17 -0.09 25.68
C ASP A 407 16.94 -1.27 26.63
N LEU A 408 17.89 -2.22 26.64
CA LEU A 408 17.87 -3.36 27.55
C LEU A 408 18.20 -2.85 28.96
N GLU A 409 17.37 -3.18 29.94
CA GLU A 409 17.76 -3.06 31.35
C GLU A 409 19.05 -3.85 31.61
N PRO A 410 19.98 -3.33 32.43
CA PRO A 410 21.25 -3.99 32.67
C PRO A 410 21.04 -5.28 33.46
N GLY A 411 21.08 -6.44 32.79
CA GLY A 411 21.07 -7.74 33.48
C GLY A 411 20.69 -8.98 32.66
N THR A 412 20.14 -8.87 31.45
CA THR A 412 19.71 -10.05 30.68
C THR A 412 20.66 -10.37 29.52
N GLN A 413 21.65 -11.22 29.78
CA GLN A 413 22.39 -11.93 28.73
C GLN A 413 21.58 -13.14 28.25
N SER A 414 20.80 -12.99 27.19
CA SER A 414 20.47 -14.03 26.20
C SER A 414 19.35 -13.56 25.26
N GLY A 415 19.75 -12.97 24.15
CA GLY A 415 18.89 -12.62 23.02
C GLY A 415 19.76 -11.92 22.00
N THR A 416 19.91 -12.48 20.80
CA THR A 416 20.66 -11.84 19.72
C THR A 416 20.17 -10.40 19.53
N GLU A 417 21.04 -9.41 19.71
CA GLU A 417 20.72 -7.96 19.56
C GLU A 417 20.05 -7.61 18.21
N LEU A 418 20.06 -8.52 17.23
CA LEU A 418 19.33 -8.43 15.96
C LEU A 418 17.82 -8.14 16.14
N ASP A 419 17.19 -8.65 17.21
CA ASP A 419 15.77 -8.39 17.49
C ASP A 419 15.50 -6.98 18.02
N THR A 420 16.56 -6.25 18.42
CA THR A 420 16.42 -4.91 18.97
C THR A 420 16.42 -3.83 17.89
N TYR A 421 16.80 -4.14 16.65
CA TYR A 421 16.86 -3.16 15.57
C TYR A 421 15.78 -3.42 14.51
N ARG A 422 15.03 -2.39 14.15
CA ARG A 422 14.13 -2.40 12.99
C ARG A 422 14.76 -1.61 11.85
N LEU A 423 14.79 -2.22 10.67
CA LEU A 423 15.27 -1.60 9.44
C LEU A 423 14.09 -0.92 8.72
N PHE A 424 14.15 0.40 8.56
CA PHE A 424 13.13 1.18 7.86
C PHE A 424 13.66 1.58 6.49
N SER A 425 13.01 1.14 5.42
CA SER A 425 13.23 1.66 4.07
C SER A 425 12.48 2.99 3.89
N GLN A 426 13.20 4.04 3.52
CA GLN A 426 12.64 5.34 3.14
C GLN A 426 12.94 5.62 1.67
N PHE A 427 11.94 5.99 0.89
CA PHE A 427 12.18 6.41 -0.48
C PHE A 427 13.02 7.71 -0.50
N LYS A 428 14.16 7.72 -1.19
CA LYS A 428 15.07 8.86 -1.35
C LYS A 428 14.79 9.54 -2.68
N GLY A 429 13.90 10.53 -2.69
CA GLY A 429 13.71 11.39 -3.85
C GLY A 429 14.85 12.42 -4.01
N PRO A 430 14.78 13.28 -5.03
CA PRO A 430 15.80 14.27 -5.30
C PRO A 430 15.91 15.29 -4.15
N ASP A 431 17.12 15.62 -3.71
CA ASP A 431 17.35 16.74 -2.78
C ASP A 431 17.35 18.05 -3.58
N LEU A 432 16.32 18.86 -3.38
CA LEU A 432 16.05 20.07 -4.16
C LEU A 432 16.22 21.35 -3.32
N ARG A 433 16.69 21.24 -2.07
CA ARG A 433 16.83 22.38 -1.13
C ARG A 433 17.68 23.54 -1.62
N ARG A 434 18.48 23.34 -2.68
CA ARG A 434 19.35 24.37 -3.29
C ARG A 434 18.99 24.69 -4.74
N THR A 435 17.89 24.16 -5.27
CA THR A 435 17.48 24.41 -6.65
C THR A 435 16.48 25.56 -6.72
N ASN A 436 16.65 26.46 -7.69
CA ASN A 436 15.64 27.48 -7.98
C ASN A 436 14.47 26.85 -8.75
N LEU A 437 13.40 26.48 -8.04
CA LEU A 437 12.21 25.86 -8.63
C LEU A 437 11.18 26.89 -9.15
N LYS A 438 11.34 28.19 -8.84
CA LYS A 438 10.35 29.22 -9.19
C LYS A 438 10.29 29.53 -10.69
N GLU A 439 11.37 29.25 -11.43
CA GLU A 439 11.48 29.52 -12.87
C GLU A 439 11.19 28.30 -13.76
N ILE A 440 10.90 27.14 -13.15
CA ILE A 440 10.79 25.87 -13.87
C ILE A 440 9.31 25.48 -14.00
N GLU A 441 8.89 25.12 -15.22
CA GLU A 441 7.55 24.57 -15.45
C GLU A 441 7.51 23.10 -15.00
N LEU A 442 6.90 22.84 -13.85
CA LEU A 442 6.89 21.53 -13.20
C LEU A 442 5.56 20.77 -13.35
N LYS A 443 4.67 21.23 -14.23
CA LYS A 443 3.33 20.63 -14.40
C LYS A 443 3.42 19.15 -14.79
N GLY A 444 2.72 18.29 -14.05
CA GLY A 444 2.68 16.84 -14.33
C GLY A 444 3.96 16.07 -14.01
N GLN A 445 4.96 16.69 -13.37
CA GLN A 445 6.23 16.06 -13.04
C GLN A 445 6.11 15.11 -11.85
N ASP A 446 7.02 14.14 -11.79
CA ASP A 446 7.18 13.21 -10.67
C ASP A 446 8.32 13.67 -9.76
N LEU A 447 7.97 14.21 -8.60
CA LEU A 447 8.87 14.69 -7.55
C LEU A 447 8.70 13.86 -6.27
N ARG A 448 8.34 12.57 -6.41
CA ARG A 448 8.15 11.69 -5.25
C ARG A 448 9.40 11.64 -4.38
N GLY A 449 9.20 11.72 -3.07
CA GLY A 449 10.28 11.70 -2.07
C GLY A 449 11.23 12.89 -2.08
N ALA A 450 10.94 13.93 -2.87
CA ALA A 450 11.82 15.08 -2.96
C ALA A 450 12.06 15.73 -1.58
N ASP A 451 13.30 16.13 -1.31
CA ASP A 451 13.63 16.92 -0.13
C ASP A 451 13.52 18.40 -0.47
N LEU A 452 12.48 19.03 0.06
CA LEU A 452 12.06 20.42 -0.13
C LEU A 452 11.93 21.15 1.22
N ARG A 453 12.56 20.61 2.27
CA ARG A 453 12.49 21.20 3.62
C ARG A 453 13.10 22.60 3.62
N ASP A 454 12.50 23.49 4.41
CA ASP A 454 12.97 24.85 4.62
C ASP A 454 13.05 25.72 3.33
N MET A 455 12.46 25.26 2.21
CA MET A 455 12.50 26.00 0.95
C MET A 455 11.47 27.13 0.92
N ASP A 456 11.87 28.27 0.36
CA ASP A 456 10.93 29.30 -0.09
C ASP A 456 10.41 28.95 -1.49
N LEU A 457 9.18 28.47 -1.51
CA LEU A 457 8.39 28.11 -2.69
C LEU A 457 7.12 28.96 -2.77
N LYS A 458 7.14 30.17 -2.21
CA LYS A 458 6.01 31.09 -2.27
C LYS A 458 5.57 31.33 -3.71
N SER A 459 4.25 31.26 -3.93
CA SER A 459 3.60 31.44 -5.23
C SER A 459 4.01 30.43 -6.31
N ILE A 460 4.62 29.29 -5.94
CA ILE A 460 4.99 28.25 -6.90
C ILE A 460 3.75 27.64 -7.57
N LYS A 461 3.88 27.20 -8.83
CA LYS A 461 2.83 26.50 -9.57
C LYS A 461 3.20 25.04 -9.76
N LEU A 462 2.67 24.17 -8.91
CA LEU A 462 2.82 22.72 -9.00
C LEU A 462 1.45 22.11 -9.29
N ILE A 463 1.01 22.10 -10.55
CA ILE A 463 -0.28 21.54 -10.95
C ILE A 463 -0.09 20.08 -11.40
N ARG A 464 -0.90 19.17 -10.87
CA ARG A 464 -0.83 17.71 -11.17
C ARG A 464 0.55 17.09 -10.91
N VAL A 465 1.29 17.62 -9.94
CA VAL A 465 2.63 17.13 -9.60
C VAL A 465 2.50 15.99 -8.60
N ASP A 466 3.35 14.97 -8.71
CA ASP A 466 3.44 13.92 -7.71
C ASP A 466 4.54 14.24 -6.69
N LEU A 467 4.15 14.71 -5.51
CA LEU A 467 5.01 14.96 -4.34
C LEU A 467 4.78 13.91 -3.25
N SER A 468 4.30 12.71 -3.61
CA SER A 468 4.10 11.65 -2.62
C SER A 468 5.43 11.34 -1.93
N LEU A 469 5.41 11.13 -0.60
CA LEU A 469 6.59 10.90 0.23
C LEU A 469 7.58 12.08 0.32
N ALA A 470 7.28 13.23 -0.28
CA ALA A 470 8.17 14.40 -0.21
C ALA A 470 8.34 14.91 1.23
N LYS A 471 9.51 15.50 1.50
CA LYS A 471 9.84 16.15 2.77
C LYS A 471 9.74 17.65 2.56
N LEU A 472 8.69 18.28 3.06
CA LEU A 472 8.39 19.69 2.91
C LEU A 472 8.34 20.41 4.26
N SER A 473 8.75 19.78 5.36
CA SER A 473 8.68 20.41 6.68
C SER A 473 9.32 21.79 6.70
N HIS A 474 8.64 22.77 7.31
CA HIS A 474 9.04 24.18 7.36
C HIS A 474 9.17 24.91 6.02
N ALA A 475 8.74 24.33 4.90
CA ALA A 475 8.72 25.03 3.61
C ALA A 475 7.66 26.13 3.58
N ASP A 476 7.95 27.23 2.88
CA ASP A 476 6.98 28.26 2.55
C ASP A 476 6.36 27.97 1.18
N LEU A 477 5.12 27.50 1.19
CA LEU A 477 4.29 27.18 0.03
C LEU A 477 3.14 28.20 -0.11
N SER A 478 3.21 29.33 0.60
CA SER A 478 2.13 30.32 0.64
C SER A 478 1.80 30.84 -0.76
N GLN A 479 0.51 31.09 -1.00
CA GLN A 479 -0.01 31.60 -2.28
C GLN A 479 0.32 30.72 -3.50
N GLY A 480 0.81 29.49 -3.31
CA GLY A 480 1.11 28.56 -4.40
C GLY A 480 -0.15 27.93 -5.00
N ILE A 481 0.01 27.35 -6.19
CA ILE A 481 -1.05 26.64 -6.93
C ILE A 481 -0.71 25.16 -7.00
N PHE A 482 -1.51 24.33 -6.34
CA PHE A 482 -1.30 22.90 -6.15
C PHE A 482 -2.50 22.06 -6.60
N THR A 483 -3.28 22.58 -7.55
CA THR A 483 -4.48 21.91 -8.06
C THR A 483 -4.16 20.50 -8.56
N GLU A 484 -4.89 19.49 -8.06
CA GLU A 484 -4.72 18.06 -8.39
C GLU A 484 -3.31 17.48 -8.08
N THR A 485 -2.53 18.14 -7.21
CA THR A 485 -1.21 17.66 -6.77
C THR A 485 -1.33 16.58 -5.71
N LYS A 486 -0.37 15.65 -5.68
CA LYS A 486 -0.35 14.54 -4.74
C LYS A 486 0.71 14.75 -3.67
N PHE A 487 0.27 14.89 -2.44
CA PHE A 487 1.08 14.94 -1.22
C PHE A 487 0.93 13.65 -0.40
N PHE A 488 0.56 12.52 -1.03
CA PHE A 488 0.31 11.25 -0.37
C PHE A 488 1.51 10.81 0.49
N ILE A 489 1.30 10.60 1.80
CA ILE A 489 2.36 10.22 2.78
C ILE A 489 3.54 11.21 2.78
N SER A 490 3.34 12.46 2.38
CA SER A 490 4.39 13.49 2.48
C SER A 490 4.41 14.12 3.88
N ASN A 491 5.55 14.71 4.24
CA ASN A 491 5.71 15.45 5.48
C ASN A 491 5.67 16.95 5.19
N LEU A 492 4.57 17.60 5.57
CA LEU A 492 4.33 19.04 5.52
C LEU A 492 4.22 19.65 6.93
N ASN A 493 4.81 19.03 7.95
CA ASN A 493 4.74 19.57 9.31
C ASN A 493 5.34 20.99 9.34
N TYR A 494 4.68 21.92 10.03
CA TYR A 494 5.09 23.33 10.14
C TYR A 494 5.21 24.09 8.80
N THR A 495 4.59 23.61 7.73
CA THR A 495 4.58 24.32 6.44
C THR A 495 3.69 25.55 6.49
N ASN A 496 4.09 26.58 5.75
CA ASN A 496 3.22 27.72 5.46
C ASN A 496 2.52 27.50 4.12
N LEU A 497 1.21 27.27 4.14
CA LEU A 497 0.33 27.11 2.97
C LEU A 497 -0.65 28.27 2.84
N THR A 498 -0.46 29.38 3.56
CA THR A 498 -1.42 30.50 3.61
C THR A 498 -1.83 30.99 2.22
N GLY A 499 -3.13 31.08 1.97
CA GLY A 499 -3.67 31.54 0.68
C GLY A 499 -3.39 30.64 -0.52
N ALA A 500 -2.90 29.41 -0.34
CA ALA A 500 -2.63 28.49 -1.44
C ALA A 500 -3.93 27.92 -2.07
N ASN A 501 -3.89 27.64 -3.36
CA ASN A 501 -4.90 26.88 -4.08
C ASN A 501 -4.56 25.39 -4.03
N LEU A 502 -5.36 24.62 -3.32
CA LEU A 502 -5.19 23.19 -3.03
C LEU A 502 -6.44 22.40 -3.47
N ILE A 503 -7.12 22.88 -4.52
CA ILE A 503 -8.32 22.25 -5.05
C ILE A 503 -7.99 20.83 -5.56
N LYS A 504 -8.77 19.83 -5.14
CA LYS A 504 -8.60 18.41 -5.50
C LYS A 504 -7.22 17.83 -5.19
N THR A 505 -6.48 18.45 -4.27
CA THR A 505 -5.16 17.98 -3.85
C THR A 505 -5.29 16.73 -2.98
N ASP A 506 -4.40 15.76 -3.15
CA ASP A 506 -4.39 14.48 -2.42
C ASP A 506 -3.39 14.51 -1.26
N PHE A 507 -3.88 14.71 -0.04
CA PHE A 507 -3.15 14.69 1.22
C PHE A 507 -3.34 13.38 2.01
N ARG A 508 -3.81 12.31 1.37
CA ARG A 508 -4.05 11.05 2.10
C ARG A 508 -2.81 10.62 2.88
N ARG A 509 -2.99 10.34 4.17
CA ARG A 509 -1.91 9.91 5.08
C ARG A 509 -0.72 10.88 5.17
N ALA A 510 -0.86 12.13 4.74
CA ALA A 510 0.18 13.15 4.89
C ALA A 510 0.28 13.61 6.35
N GLU A 511 1.46 14.09 6.73
CA GLU A 511 1.69 14.74 8.03
C GLU A 511 1.66 16.26 7.82
N LEU A 512 0.74 16.95 8.49
CA LEU A 512 0.51 18.40 8.41
C LEU A 512 0.41 19.04 9.81
N LYS A 513 1.10 18.46 10.80
CA LYS A 513 1.08 18.97 12.18
C LYS A 513 1.55 20.41 12.20
N HIS A 514 0.82 21.28 12.87
CA HIS A 514 1.14 22.70 12.99
C HIS A 514 1.35 23.43 11.65
N ALA A 515 0.85 22.88 10.53
CA ALA A 515 0.86 23.57 9.25
C ALA A 515 -0.13 24.74 9.27
N ASN A 516 0.19 25.82 8.56
CA ASN A 516 -0.68 26.98 8.42
C ASN A 516 -1.36 26.99 7.05
N LEU A 517 -2.62 26.59 7.01
CA LEU A 517 -3.53 26.57 5.86
C LEU A 517 -4.57 27.71 5.91
N THR A 518 -4.28 28.82 6.59
CA THR A 518 -5.20 29.98 6.67
C THR A 518 -5.58 30.49 5.28
N SER A 519 -6.87 30.73 5.05
CA SER A 519 -7.42 31.26 3.80
C SER A 519 -7.06 30.44 2.55
N THR A 520 -6.86 29.13 2.69
CA THR A 520 -6.62 28.23 1.56
C THR A 520 -7.90 27.83 0.84
N ASP A 521 -7.79 27.49 -0.44
CA ASP A 521 -8.86 26.84 -1.19
C ASP A 521 -8.61 25.33 -1.26
N LEU A 522 -9.37 24.57 -0.49
CA LEU A 522 -9.25 23.12 -0.28
C LEU A 522 -10.46 22.35 -0.85
N GLN A 523 -11.21 22.96 -1.77
CA GLN A 523 -12.39 22.31 -2.35
C GLN A 523 -12.06 20.93 -2.92
N HIS A 524 -12.83 19.92 -2.52
CA HIS A 524 -12.65 18.52 -2.91
C HIS A 524 -11.25 17.94 -2.60
N ALA A 525 -10.46 18.55 -1.72
CA ALA A 525 -9.19 17.98 -1.28
C ALA A 525 -9.41 16.68 -0.50
N ASN A 526 -8.43 15.77 -0.53
CA ASN A 526 -8.52 14.48 0.12
C ASN A 526 -7.48 14.34 1.25
N PHE A 527 -7.93 14.43 2.50
CA PHE A 527 -7.14 14.27 3.71
C PHE A 527 -7.34 12.93 4.40
N ASN A 528 -7.97 11.92 3.76
CA ASN A 528 -8.27 10.67 4.44
C ASN A 528 -7.04 10.09 5.15
N ARG A 529 -7.16 9.90 6.48
CA ARG A 529 -6.10 9.44 7.39
C ARG A 529 -4.87 10.35 7.50
N ALA A 530 -4.97 11.63 7.16
CA ALA A 530 -3.92 12.61 7.41
C ALA A 530 -3.82 13.00 8.90
N ASP A 531 -2.70 13.59 9.27
CA ASP A 531 -2.43 14.09 10.62
C ASP A 531 -2.32 15.63 10.57
N LEU A 532 -3.36 16.33 10.99
CA LEU A 532 -3.52 17.79 11.01
C LEU A 532 -3.50 18.35 12.44
N ARG A 533 -2.91 17.62 13.40
CA ARG A 533 -2.91 18.05 14.81
C ARG A 533 -2.29 19.43 14.98
N GLY A 534 -3.01 20.31 15.68
CA GLY A 534 -2.60 21.68 15.93
C GLY A 534 -2.38 22.53 14.67
N ALA A 535 -2.89 22.11 13.51
CA ALA A 535 -2.83 22.92 12.29
C ALA A 535 -3.77 24.13 12.37
N ILE A 536 -3.44 25.19 11.62
CA ILE A 536 -4.22 26.42 11.56
C ILE A 536 -4.89 26.48 10.19
N ILE A 537 -6.21 26.35 10.14
CA ILE A 537 -7.02 26.24 8.92
C ILE A 537 -8.18 27.24 9.01
N ILE A 538 -7.87 28.48 9.41
CA ILE A 538 -8.84 29.56 9.63
C ILE A 538 -9.31 30.13 8.28
N LYS A 539 -10.61 30.40 8.13
CA LYS A 539 -11.20 30.99 6.90
C LYS A 539 -10.88 30.23 5.60
N ALA A 540 -10.61 28.94 5.69
CA ALA A 540 -10.32 28.10 4.53
C ALA A 540 -11.61 27.57 3.90
N ASN A 541 -11.56 27.25 2.61
CA ASN A 541 -12.68 26.62 1.89
C ASN A 541 -12.46 25.12 1.75
N LEU A 542 -13.05 24.30 2.63
CA LEU A 542 -13.01 22.84 2.62
C LEU A 542 -14.30 22.21 2.06
N GLN A 543 -15.09 22.95 1.27
CA GLN A 543 -16.33 22.44 0.71
C GLN A 543 -16.10 21.11 -0.02
N GLU A 544 -16.90 20.11 0.35
CA GLU A 544 -16.85 18.74 -0.20
C GLU A 544 -15.47 18.04 -0.09
N ALA A 545 -14.59 18.51 0.79
CA ALA A 545 -13.34 17.82 1.09
C ALA A 545 -13.58 16.49 1.83
N ASN A 546 -12.66 15.55 1.67
CA ASN A 546 -12.70 14.27 2.37
C ASN A 546 -11.69 14.25 3.54
N LEU A 547 -12.18 14.36 4.77
CA LEU A 547 -11.43 14.27 6.02
C LEU A 547 -11.78 13.01 6.83
N GLU A 548 -12.24 11.93 6.19
CA GLU A 548 -12.59 10.68 6.88
C GLU A 548 -11.36 10.07 7.61
N ASN A 549 -11.54 9.66 8.86
CA ASN A 549 -10.50 9.11 9.75
C ASN A 549 -9.25 10.03 9.91
N THR A 550 -9.42 11.35 9.78
CA THR A 550 -8.31 12.32 9.92
C THR A 550 -8.12 12.70 11.38
N ASP A 551 -6.88 12.91 11.81
CA ASP A 551 -6.57 13.46 13.12
C ASP A 551 -6.52 14.99 13.03
N LEU A 552 -7.50 15.65 13.64
CA LEU A 552 -7.74 17.09 13.70
C LEU A 552 -7.69 17.59 15.16
N THR A 553 -7.04 16.85 16.07
CA THR A 553 -6.95 17.23 17.48
C THR A 553 -6.34 18.64 17.59
N GLU A 554 -6.98 19.51 18.37
CA GLU A 554 -6.56 20.91 18.60
C GLU A 554 -6.38 21.76 17.32
N VAL A 555 -7.03 21.38 16.20
CA VAL A 555 -7.00 22.18 14.97
C VAL A 555 -7.81 23.47 15.14
N ASP A 556 -7.38 24.57 14.52
CA ASP A 556 -8.20 25.77 14.38
C ASP A 556 -8.85 25.84 12.99
N LEU A 557 -10.14 25.60 12.93
CA LEU A 557 -11.02 25.67 11.75
C LEU A 557 -12.03 26.84 11.86
N SER A 558 -11.75 27.85 12.69
CA SER A 558 -12.67 28.97 12.88
C SER A 558 -12.99 29.71 11.57
N GLU A 559 -14.26 30.08 11.42
CA GLU A 559 -14.81 30.77 10.25
C GLU A 559 -14.59 30.06 8.89
N SER A 560 -14.25 28.76 8.90
CA SER A 560 -14.02 28.00 7.67
C SER A 560 -15.30 27.45 7.06
N ASN A 561 -15.28 27.24 5.74
CA ASN A 561 -16.38 26.61 5.00
C ASN A 561 -16.15 25.10 4.88
N LEU A 562 -16.88 24.32 5.66
CA LEU A 562 -16.90 22.84 5.66
C LEU A 562 -18.23 22.28 5.13
N GLN A 563 -18.90 23.00 4.23
CA GLN A 563 -20.16 22.55 3.67
C GLN A 563 -19.98 21.22 2.92
N GLY A 564 -20.80 20.22 3.26
CA GLY A 564 -20.77 18.90 2.62
C GLY A 564 -19.48 18.09 2.85
N THR A 565 -18.61 18.54 3.75
CA THR A 565 -17.34 17.86 4.03
C THR A 565 -17.58 16.50 4.69
N ASN A 566 -16.78 15.49 4.33
CA ASN A 566 -16.83 14.17 4.96
C ASN A 566 -15.84 14.09 6.13
N LEU A 567 -16.33 14.15 7.36
CA LEU A 567 -15.60 14.06 8.63
C LEU A 567 -15.91 12.75 9.40
N ASN A 568 -16.45 11.73 8.71
CA ASN A 568 -16.81 10.46 9.33
C ASN A 568 -15.59 9.84 10.05
N ARG A 569 -15.76 9.50 11.34
CA ARG A 569 -14.71 8.98 12.24
C ARG A 569 -13.47 9.87 12.39
N ALA A 570 -13.55 11.16 12.05
CA ALA A 570 -12.45 12.08 12.30
C ALA A 570 -12.30 12.36 13.81
N ASN A 571 -11.09 12.66 14.25
CA ASN A 571 -10.80 13.05 15.63
C ASN A 571 -10.59 14.56 15.72
N LEU A 572 -11.59 15.31 16.18
CA LEU A 572 -11.61 16.77 16.37
C LEU A 572 -11.56 17.16 17.86
N LYS A 573 -11.00 16.30 18.73
CA LYS A 573 -10.91 16.60 20.16
C LYS A 573 -10.24 17.96 20.40
N GLY A 574 -10.90 18.83 21.16
CA GLY A 574 -10.42 20.17 21.49
C GLY A 574 -10.25 21.12 20.30
N ALA A 575 -10.79 20.80 19.12
CA ALA A 575 -10.69 21.68 17.95
C ALA A 575 -11.53 22.98 18.12
N ASN A 576 -11.13 24.03 17.42
CA ASN A 576 -11.88 25.28 17.33
C ASN A 576 -12.60 25.38 15.98
N LEU A 577 -13.93 25.32 15.99
CA LEU A 577 -14.83 25.44 14.82
C LEU A 577 -15.79 26.64 14.99
N LYS A 578 -15.42 27.64 15.80
CA LYS A 578 -16.24 28.83 16.03
C LYS A 578 -16.64 29.48 14.71
N GLY A 579 -17.95 29.69 14.50
CA GLY A 579 -18.51 30.30 13.31
C GLY A 579 -18.31 29.52 12.00
N ALA A 580 -17.88 28.26 12.05
CA ALA A 580 -17.67 27.45 10.84
C ALA A 580 -19.00 27.06 10.17
N ASN A 581 -18.98 26.94 8.84
CA ASN A 581 -20.12 26.44 8.07
C ASN A 581 -19.98 24.93 7.82
N LEU A 582 -20.69 24.11 8.57
CA LEU A 582 -20.75 22.63 8.49
C LEU A 582 -22.06 22.14 7.87
N LYS A 583 -22.78 22.98 7.10
CA LYS A 583 -24.06 22.61 6.48
C LYS A 583 -23.93 21.31 5.68
N GLY A 584 -24.75 20.32 6.02
CA GLY A 584 -24.76 18.99 5.38
C GLY A 584 -23.47 18.17 5.54
N ALA A 585 -22.56 18.55 6.44
CA ALA A 585 -21.34 17.79 6.69
C ALA A 585 -21.65 16.41 7.31
N ASN A 586 -20.81 15.42 7.01
CA ASN A 586 -20.91 14.08 7.59
C ASN A 586 -19.90 13.92 8.73
N LEU A 587 -20.35 14.05 9.97
CA LEU A 587 -19.61 13.89 11.23
C LEU A 587 -19.94 12.56 11.94
N LYS A 588 -20.49 11.57 11.22
CA LYS A 588 -20.88 10.27 11.80
C LYS A 588 -19.71 9.66 12.58
N SER A 589 -19.97 9.25 13.82
CA SER A 589 -18.97 8.65 14.72
C SER A 589 -17.67 9.46 14.90
N ALA A 590 -17.69 10.78 14.67
CA ALA A 590 -16.55 11.64 14.92
C ALA A 590 -16.33 11.86 16.43
N ASN A 591 -15.07 12.06 16.83
CA ASN A 591 -14.75 12.51 18.18
C ASN A 591 -14.67 14.03 18.21
N LEU A 592 -15.60 14.67 18.90
CA LEU A 592 -15.78 16.12 19.05
C LEU A 592 -15.68 16.52 20.54
N GLU A 593 -15.05 15.71 21.37
CA GLU A 593 -14.88 15.97 22.81
C GLU A 593 -14.23 17.35 23.04
N GLY A 594 -14.87 18.21 23.83
CA GLY A 594 -14.38 19.55 24.15
C GLY A 594 -14.27 20.51 22.95
N VAL A 595 -14.91 20.22 21.82
CA VAL A 595 -14.84 21.07 20.63
C VAL A 595 -15.55 22.41 20.85
N ASN A 596 -15.02 23.50 20.28
CA ASN A 596 -15.71 24.79 20.24
C ASN A 596 -16.47 24.98 18.91
N LEU A 597 -17.79 24.89 18.93
CA LEU A 597 -18.71 25.07 17.81
C LEU A 597 -19.61 26.32 17.99
N GLU A 598 -19.21 27.28 18.83
CA GLU A 598 -19.97 28.50 19.07
C GLU A 598 -20.35 29.20 17.75
N GLY A 599 -21.65 29.42 17.54
CA GLY A 599 -22.19 30.07 16.35
C GLY A 599 -22.00 29.31 15.03
N ALA A 600 -21.59 28.04 15.06
CA ALA A 600 -21.40 27.24 13.85
C ALA A 600 -22.74 26.87 13.19
N ASN A 601 -22.74 26.72 11.86
CA ASN A 601 -23.90 26.25 11.10
C ASN A 601 -23.76 24.76 10.77
N LEU A 602 -24.49 23.89 11.48
CA LEU A 602 -24.60 22.45 11.24
C LEU A 602 -25.97 22.04 10.66
N GLU A 603 -26.66 22.92 9.95
CA GLU A 603 -27.95 22.60 9.32
C GLU A 603 -27.84 21.32 8.47
N GLY A 604 -28.68 20.32 8.77
CA GLY A 604 -28.71 19.04 8.08
C GLY A 604 -27.44 18.17 8.22
N ALA A 605 -26.51 18.51 9.12
CA ALA A 605 -25.31 17.71 9.33
C ALA A 605 -25.63 16.35 9.96
N ASN A 606 -24.84 15.34 9.65
CA ASN A 606 -24.96 14.00 10.23
C ASN A 606 -23.93 13.80 11.35
N LEU A 607 -24.35 13.86 12.61
CA LEU A 607 -23.57 13.59 13.82
C LEU A 607 -23.98 12.27 14.50
N GLU A 608 -24.56 11.31 13.77
CA GLU A 608 -24.99 10.03 14.33
C GLU A 608 -23.83 9.31 15.07
N GLY A 609 -24.04 8.99 16.34
CA GLY A 609 -23.04 8.33 17.19
C GLY A 609 -21.76 9.13 17.45
N ALA A 610 -21.74 10.45 17.19
CA ALA A 610 -20.59 11.29 17.47
C ALA A 610 -20.41 11.55 18.98
N ASN A 611 -19.17 11.79 19.42
CA ASN A 611 -18.87 12.14 20.80
C ASN A 611 -18.66 13.65 20.97
N LEU A 612 -19.65 14.39 21.49
CA LEU A 612 -19.63 15.83 21.77
C LEU A 612 -19.54 16.15 23.28
N GLU A 613 -19.01 15.23 24.09
CA GLU A 613 -18.86 15.45 25.53
C GLU A 613 -18.11 16.75 25.83
N GLY A 614 -18.70 17.61 26.66
CA GLY A 614 -18.11 18.90 27.05
C GLY A 614 -17.95 19.92 25.91
N ALA A 615 -18.52 19.69 24.73
CA ALA A 615 -18.44 20.63 23.62
C ALA A 615 -19.22 21.93 23.87
N ASN A 616 -18.82 23.01 23.20
CA ASN A 616 -19.53 24.29 23.22
C ASN A 616 -20.27 24.52 21.90
N LEU A 617 -21.60 24.40 21.89
CA LEU A 617 -22.48 24.67 20.75
C LEU A 617 -23.38 25.90 20.97
N GLU A 618 -22.96 26.83 21.83
CA GLU A 618 -23.74 28.04 22.09
C GLU A 618 -24.04 28.80 20.78
N ASN A 619 -25.29 29.20 20.59
CA ASN A 619 -25.78 29.89 19.38
C ASN A 619 -25.62 29.11 18.06
N ALA A 620 -25.30 27.81 18.09
CA ALA A 620 -25.17 27.00 16.88
C ALA A 620 -26.53 26.71 16.21
N ILE A 621 -26.48 26.47 14.90
CA ILE A 621 -27.65 26.08 14.09
C ILE A 621 -27.55 24.59 13.79
N LEU A 622 -28.46 23.78 14.33
CA LEU A 622 -28.56 22.33 14.11
C LEU A 622 -29.94 21.95 13.54
N GLU A 623 -30.59 22.86 12.81
CA GLU A 623 -31.87 22.57 12.16
C GLU A 623 -31.75 21.32 11.28
N ARG A 624 -32.64 20.35 11.50
CA ARG A 624 -32.70 19.05 10.79
C ARG A 624 -31.40 18.22 10.86
N ALA A 625 -30.51 18.51 11.80
CA ALA A 625 -29.32 17.69 12.02
C ALA A 625 -29.68 16.30 12.58
N ILE A 626 -28.83 15.31 12.32
CA ILE A 626 -28.97 13.94 12.82
C ILE A 626 -27.97 13.74 13.96
N LEU A 627 -28.43 13.71 15.19
CA LEU A 627 -27.66 13.46 16.42
C LEU A 627 -28.07 12.14 17.12
N SER A 628 -28.72 11.23 16.39
CA SER A 628 -29.13 9.94 16.94
C SER A 628 -27.94 9.22 17.58
N GLN A 629 -28.10 8.71 18.81
CA GLN A 629 -27.07 8.00 19.57
C GLN A 629 -25.79 8.81 19.88
N ALA A 630 -25.80 10.14 19.68
CA ALA A 630 -24.64 10.97 20.01
C ALA A 630 -24.44 11.09 21.53
N ASN A 631 -23.19 11.25 21.96
CA ASN A 631 -22.86 11.63 23.33
C ASN A 631 -22.77 13.16 23.42
N LEU A 632 -23.74 13.79 24.08
CA LEU A 632 -23.87 15.23 24.33
C LEU A 632 -23.81 15.52 25.84
N GLN A 633 -23.08 14.68 26.59
CA GLN A 633 -22.94 14.84 28.03
C GLN A 633 -22.20 16.15 28.35
N SER A 634 -22.72 16.92 29.30
CA SER A 634 -22.11 18.18 29.76
C SER A 634 -21.85 19.20 28.64
N THR A 635 -22.57 19.11 27.51
CA THR A 635 -22.43 20.00 26.37
C THR A 635 -23.17 21.32 26.61
N ASN A 636 -22.57 22.45 26.22
CA ASN A 636 -23.26 23.75 26.20
C ASN A 636 -24.07 23.90 24.91
N LEU A 637 -25.39 23.83 25.01
CA LEU A 637 -26.38 23.98 23.93
C LEU A 637 -27.25 25.24 24.15
N SER A 638 -26.74 26.24 24.86
CA SER A 638 -27.49 27.47 25.14
C SER A 638 -27.82 28.22 23.84
N ASN A 639 -29.06 28.69 23.72
CA ASN A 639 -29.59 29.40 22.55
C ASN A 639 -29.47 28.63 21.21
N VAL A 640 -29.30 27.31 21.25
CA VAL A 640 -29.13 26.50 20.05
C VAL A 640 -30.46 26.36 19.28
N ASN A 641 -30.40 26.27 17.94
CA ASN A 641 -31.55 25.90 17.12
C ASN A 641 -31.50 24.42 16.70
N LEU A 642 -32.35 23.59 17.29
CA LEU A 642 -32.49 22.15 17.03
C LEU A 642 -33.81 21.81 16.31
N MET A 643 -34.44 22.78 15.64
CA MET A 643 -35.74 22.58 15.00
C MET A 643 -35.72 21.38 14.03
N GLY A 644 -36.64 20.43 14.22
CA GLY A 644 -36.74 19.23 13.39
C GLY A 644 -35.55 18.27 13.44
N ALA A 645 -34.60 18.45 14.36
CA ALA A 645 -33.44 17.58 14.50
C ALA A 645 -33.83 16.18 15.04
N MET A 646 -33.03 15.17 14.68
CA MET A 646 -33.15 13.80 15.19
C MET A 646 -32.13 13.58 16.30
N VAL A 647 -32.56 13.54 17.56
CA VAL A 647 -31.71 13.43 18.76
C VAL A 647 -32.10 12.19 19.59
N ASN A 648 -32.76 11.22 18.95
CA ASN A 648 -33.23 10.02 19.63
C ASN A 648 -32.06 9.14 20.13
N GLN A 649 -32.23 8.53 21.29
CA GLN A 649 -31.21 7.67 21.95
C GLN A 649 -29.88 8.38 22.28
N ALA A 650 -29.81 9.72 22.22
CA ALA A 650 -28.62 10.46 22.58
C ALA A 650 -28.47 10.60 24.11
N ASN A 651 -27.23 10.79 24.58
CA ASN A 651 -26.93 11.11 25.96
C ASN A 651 -26.74 12.62 26.12
N LEU A 652 -27.72 13.36 26.59
CA LEU A 652 -27.66 14.78 26.95
C LEU A 652 -27.58 15.01 28.47
N SER A 653 -27.09 14.03 29.24
CA SER A 653 -27.00 14.21 30.70
C SER A 653 -26.12 15.40 31.05
N GLN A 654 -26.55 16.21 32.02
CA GLN A 654 -25.87 17.44 32.44
C GLN A 654 -25.69 18.51 31.34
N ALA A 655 -26.37 18.40 30.20
CA ALA A 655 -26.29 19.40 29.15
C ALA A 655 -27.00 20.71 29.53
N ILE A 656 -26.52 21.84 29.00
CA ILE A 656 -27.10 23.17 29.21
C ILE A 656 -27.89 23.58 27.96
N LEU A 657 -29.22 23.55 28.01
CA LEU A 657 -30.14 23.85 26.91
C LEU A 657 -30.93 25.16 27.14
N ILE A 658 -30.38 26.10 27.90
CA ILE A 658 -31.08 27.34 28.26
C ILE A 658 -31.48 28.14 27.00
N ASN A 659 -32.74 28.58 26.93
CA ASN A 659 -33.33 29.32 25.79
C ASN A 659 -33.19 28.64 24.42
N SER A 660 -32.96 27.33 24.37
CA SER A 660 -32.82 26.59 23.10
C SER A 660 -34.16 26.36 22.39
N GLN A 661 -34.12 26.21 21.07
CA GLN A 661 -35.28 25.93 20.23
C GLN A 661 -35.29 24.45 19.82
N LEU A 662 -36.16 23.64 20.42
CA LEU A 662 -36.34 22.21 20.15
C LEU A 662 -37.71 21.89 19.54
N ARG A 663 -38.23 22.79 18.71
CA ARG A 663 -39.53 22.57 18.06
C ARG A 663 -39.46 21.41 17.08
N ASP A 664 -40.46 20.54 17.13
CA ASP A 664 -40.55 19.38 16.24
C ASP A 664 -39.33 18.43 16.31
N THR A 665 -38.50 18.52 17.36
CA THR A 665 -37.32 17.68 17.55
C THR A 665 -37.71 16.28 18.01
N ASN A 666 -37.04 15.25 17.50
CA ASN A 666 -37.21 13.88 17.97
C ASN A 666 -36.18 13.54 19.06
N LEU A 667 -36.59 13.50 20.32
CA LEU A 667 -35.74 13.18 21.47
C LEU A 667 -36.03 11.79 22.05
N ALA A 668 -36.84 10.96 21.38
CA ALA A 668 -37.27 9.69 21.96
C ALA A 668 -36.11 8.85 22.50
N GLN A 669 -36.27 8.29 23.70
CA GLN A 669 -35.28 7.44 24.38
C GLN A 669 -33.95 8.15 24.72
N SER A 670 -33.86 9.48 24.66
CA SER A 670 -32.66 10.22 25.07
C SER A 670 -32.54 10.33 26.59
N ASN A 671 -31.31 10.40 27.10
CA ASN A 671 -31.03 10.73 28.50
C ASN A 671 -30.82 12.25 28.65
N LEU A 672 -31.68 12.93 29.39
CA LEU A 672 -31.61 14.35 29.76
C LEU A 672 -31.49 14.54 31.28
N SER A 673 -31.01 13.52 32.00
CA SER A 673 -30.83 13.61 33.45
C SER A 673 -29.88 14.75 33.83
N TYR A 674 -30.24 15.50 34.87
CA TYR A 674 -29.50 16.69 35.33
C TYR A 674 -29.32 17.81 34.28
N ALA A 675 -29.99 17.76 33.14
CA ALA A 675 -29.89 18.81 32.13
C ALA A 675 -30.66 20.08 32.54
N ASP A 676 -30.20 21.24 32.09
CA ASP A 676 -30.88 22.52 32.29
C ASP A 676 -31.58 22.97 31.00
N LEU A 677 -32.90 22.79 30.93
CA LEU A 677 -33.78 23.22 29.84
C LEU A 677 -34.56 24.50 30.20
N THR A 678 -34.04 25.34 31.10
CA THR A 678 -34.70 26.59 31.50
C THR A 678 -35.04 27.44 30.27
N LYS A 679 -36.32 27.82 30.14
CA LYS A 679 -36.87 28.59 29.01
C LYS A 679 -36.71 27.96 27.62
N ALA A 680 -36.38 26.67 27.51
CA ALA A 680 -36.32 25.98 26.23
C ALA A 680 -37.72 25.83 25.60
N ASP A 681 -37.79 25.85 24.27
CA ASP A 681 -39.03 25.61 23.51
C ASP A 681 -39.07 24.21 22.90
N LEU A 682 -39.83 23.31 23.54
CA LEU A 682 -40.02 21.92 23.17
C LEU A 682 -41.36 21.70 22.43
N THR A 683 -41.96 22.75 21.86
CA THR A 683 -43.27 22.63 21.19
C THR A 683 -43.27 21.52 20.13
N ARG A 684 -44.20 20.56 20.26
CA ARG A 684 -44.33 19.38 19.36
C ARG A 684 -43.12 18.43 19.35
N ALA A 685 -42.21 18.52 20.31
CA ALA A 685 -41.12 17.56 20.43
C ALA A 685 -41.64 16.16 20.79
N ASN A 686 -41.00 15.13 20.23
CA ASN A 686 -41.24 13.74 20.61
C ASN A 686 -40.36 13.38 21.81
N LEU A 687 -40.96 13.27 22.99
CA LEU A 687 -40.28 13.05 24.28
C LEU A 687 -40.56 11.64 24.84
N MET A 688 -40.92 10.70 23.96
CA MET A 688 -41.31 9.35 24.37
C MET A 688 -40.13 8.62 25.00
N GLN A 689 -40.31 8.04 26.19
CA GLN A 689 -39.26 7.34 26.94
C GLN A 689 -38.00 8.18 27.23
N VAL A 690 -38.14 9.51 27.28
CA VAL A 690 -37.03 10.40 27.67
C VAL A 690 -36.80 10.35 29.17
N ASP A 691 -35.54 10.35 29.61
CA ASP A 691 -35.17 10.49 31.01
C ASP A 691 -34.86 11.94 31.37
N PHE A 692 -35.73 12.58 32.17
CA PHE A 692 -35.58 13.92 32.74
C PHE A 692 -35.21 13.90 34.23
N THR A 693 -34.65 12.81 34.75
CA THR A 693 -34.34 12.68 36.18
C THR A 693 -33.43 13.83 36.66
N TYR A 694 -33.89 14.60 37.66
CA TYR A 694 -33.25 15.83 38.16
C TYR A 694 -33.06 16.97 37.14
N ALA A 695 -33.72 16.92 35.98
CA ALA A 695 -33.61 17.98 34.99
C ALA A 695 -34.38 19.24 35.41
N SER A 696 -33.89 20.42 35.00
CA SER A 696 -34.60 21.69 35.15
C SER A 696 -35.35 22.03 33.87
N LEU A 697 -36.67 22.22 33.95
CA LEU A 697 -37.54 22.67 32.87
C LEU A 697 -38.26 23.97 33.25
N ARG A 698 -37.63 24.81 34.09
CA ARG A 698 -38.24 26.04 34.58
C ARG A 698 -38.59 26.99 33.45
N ASN A 699 -39.84 27.45 33.42
CA ASN A 699 -40.36 28.31 32.36
C ASN A 699 -40.22 27.73 30.93
N ALA A 700 -40.00 26.42 30.78
CA ALA A 700 -39.91 25.79 29.47
C ALA A 700 -41.29 25.72 28.79
N ILE A 701 -41.31 25.73 27.47
CA ILE A 701 -42.52 25.57 26.67
C ILE A 701 -42.60 24.10 26.22
N VAL A 702 -43.41 23.31 26.92
CA VAL A 702 -43.55 21.85 26.73
C VAL A 702 -44.97 21.53 26.23
N ARG A 703 -45.43 22.26 25.20
CA ARG A 703 -46.80 22.14 24.68
C ARG A 703 -46.86 21.20 23.48
N HIS A 704 -47.97 20.46 23.35
CA HIS A 704 -48.20 19.52 22.26
C HIS A 704 -47.11 18.44 22.09
N THR A 705 -46.41 18.09 23.17
CA THR A 705 -45.36 17.07 23.17
C THR A 705 -45.93 15.66 23.31
N ASN A 706 -45.10 14.65 23.05
CA ASN A 706 -45.39 13.25 23.38
C ASN A 706 -44.53 12.80 24.58
N LEU A 707 -45.08 12.83 25.80
CA LEU A 707 -44.40 12.41 27.03
C LEU A 707 -44.66 10.95 27.44
N LYS A 708 -45.18 10.11 26.54
CA LYS A 708 -45.49 8.72 26.87
C LYS A 708 -44.24 7.97 27.39
N ASP A 709 -44.38 7.32 28.54
CA ASP A 709 -43.35 6.56 29.25
C ASP A 709 -42.08 7.37 29.59
N ALA A 710 -42.15 8.71 29.58
CA ALA A 710 -41.04 9.56 30.01
C ALA A 710 -40.82 9.45 31.53
N ILE A 711 -39.58 9.64 31.98
CA ILE A 711 -39.17 9.57 33.39
C ILE A 711 -38.90 11.00 33.87
N LEU A 712 -39.66 11.52 34.84
CA LEU A 712 -39.50 12.88 35.36
C LEU A 712 -39.14 12.89 36.85
N LEU A 713 -38.38 11.90 37.33
CA LEU A 713 -38.05 11.78 38.76
C LEU A 713 -37.30 13.03 39.24
N TYR A 714 -37.86 13.73 40.24
CA TYR A 714 -37.28 14.95 40.82
C TYR A 714 -37.02 16.11 39.82
N ALA A 715 -37.71 16.13 38.68
CA ALA A 715 -37.59 17.21 37.71
C ALA A 715 -38.23 18.52 38.23
N ASP A 716 -37.66 19.67 37.86
CA ASP A 716 -38.20 20.99 38.19
C ASP A 716 -39.00 21.58 37.03
N LEU A 717 -40.33 21.61 37.15
CA LEU A 717 -41.25 22.09 36.13
C LEU A 717 -41.87 23.45 36.48
N GLN A 718 -41.31 24.22 37.43
CA GLN A 718 -41.89 25.49 37.85
C GLN A 718 -42.03 26.49 36.70
N GLY A 719 -43.25 26.95 36.45
CA GLY A 719 -43.57 27.94 35.41
C GLY A 719 -43.60 27.36 33.99
N ALA A 720 -43.43 26.05 33.83
CA ALA A 720 -43.51 25.41 32.53
C ALA A 720 -44.92 25.49 31.93
N ASN A 721 -45.02 25.58 30.61
CA ASN A 721 -46.27 25.48 29.87
C ASN A 721 -46.46 24.05 29.35
N LEU A 722 -47.38 23.30 29.94
CA LEU A 722 -47.61 21.87 29.71
C LEU A 722 -48.89 21.60 28.88
N PHE A 723 -49.37 22.59 28.13
CA PHE A 723 -50.62 22.45 27.38
C PHE A 723 -50.57 21.27 26.38
N ARG A 724 -51.45 20.28 26.59
CA ARG A 724 -51.50 19.04 25.79
C ARG A 724 -50.16 18.30 25.68
N SER A 725 -49.39 18.25 26.77
CA SER A 725 -48.07 17.59 26.80
C SER A 725 -48.12 16.07 26.96
N GLY A 726 -49.26 15.52 27.41
CA GLY A 726 -49.41 14.09 27.71
C GLY A 726 -48.74 13.65 29.03
N ILE A 727 -48.45 14.59 29.95
CA ILE A 727 -47.73 14.31 31.22
C ILE A 727 -48.35 13.20 32.08
N SER A 728 -49.65 12.92 31.98
CA SER A 728 -50.31 11.82 32.70
C SER A 728 -49.87 10.42 32.26
N GLN A 729 -49.10 10.31 31.18
CA GLN A 729 -48.52 9.06 30.66
C GLN A 729 -47.04 8.90 31.03
N ALA A 730 -46.52 9.77 31.88
CA ALA A 730 -45.12 9.78 32.31
C ALA A 730 -44.99 9.33 33.77
N GLN A 731 -43.80 8.89 34.17
CA GLN A 731 -43.44 8.60 35.55
C GLN A 731 -43.07 9.91 36.26
N ILE A 732 -43.82 10.27 37.29
CA ILE A 732 -43.81 11.62 37.88
C ILE A 732 -43.63 11.58 39.41
N VAL A 733 -42.48 11.11 39.88
CA VAL A 733 -42.18 11.06 41.33
C VAL A 733 -41.28 12.23 41.75
N GLY A 734 -41.65 12.95 42.81
CA GLY A 734 -40.82 14.02 43.39
C GLY A 734 -40.68 15.27 42.52
N VAL A 735 -41.52 15.42 41.49
CA VAL A 735 -41.52 16.57 40.56
C VAL A 735 -41.87 17.86 41.30
N LYS A 736 -41.12 18.94 41.07
CA LYS A 736 -41.48 20.27 41.57
C LYS A 736 -42.43 20.95 40.59
N LEU A 737 -43.68 21.11 41.01
CA LEU A 737 -44.69 21.84 40.25
C LEU A 737 -44.83 23.27 40.78
N GLY A 738 -45.15 24.21 39.88
CA GLY A 738 -45.48 25.60 40.22
C GLY A 738 -46.82 26.00 39.63
N ASN A 739 -47.03 27.31 39.39
CA ASN A 739 -48.18 27.82 38.64
C ASN A 739 -48.04 27.47 37.15
N ASN A 740 -48.14 26.19 36.83
CA ASN A 740 -47.88 25.65 35.51
C ASN A 740 -49.12 25.85 34.62
N ALA A 741 -48.90 26.47 33.46
CA ALA A 741 -49.97 26.82 32.53
C ALA A 741 -50.35 25.61 31.66
N GLY A 742 -51.64 25.47 31.36
CA GLY A 742 -52.14 24.51 30.36
C GLY A 742 -52.43 23.09 30.86
N LEU A 743 -52.28 22.80 32.15
CA LEU A 743 -52.74 21.53 32.75
C LEU A 743 -54.28 21.51 32.86
N SER A 744 -54.90 20.38 32.49
CA SER A 744 -56.33 20.15 32.73
C SER A 744 -56.61 19.91 34.23
N ASP A 745 -57.83 20.16 34.69
CA ASP A 745 -58.21 19.93 36.09
C ASP A 745 -58.02 18.47 36.51
N GLN A 746 -58.33 17.51 35.63
CA GLN A 746 -58.10 16.08 35.86
C GLN A 746 -56.60 15.78 36.05
N THR A 747 -55.74 16.37 35.21
CA THR A 747 -54.28 16.20 35.32
C THR A 747 -53.74 16.84 36.59
N ARG A 748 -54.28 17.99 37.01
CA ARG A 748 -53.90 18.65 38.27
C ARG A 748 -54.27 17.80 39.48
N ILE A 749 -55.44 17.15 39.47
CA ILE A 749 -55.87 16.24 40.53
C ILE A 749 -54.96 15.01 40.59
N PHE A 750 -54.65 14.41 39.43
CA PHE A 750 -53.71 13.29 39.33
C PHE A 750 -52.34 13.64 39.93
N LEU A 751 -51.78 14.81 39.56
CA LEU A 751 -50.47 15.26 40.06
C LEU A 751 -50.48 15.54 41.57
N LYS A 752 -51.56 16.11 42.13
CA LYS A 752 -51.70 16.33 43.57
C LYS A 752 -51.78 15.02 44.39
N GLY A 753 -52.19 13.91 43.76
CA GLY A 753 -52.27 12.60 44.40
C GLY A 753 -50.91 11.92 44.59
N GLU A 754 -49.90 12.33 43.82
CA GLU A 754 -48.52 11.83 43.93
C GLU A 754 -47.59 12.78 44.72
N GLU A 755 -48.10 13.90 45.24
CA GLU A 755 -47.36 14.94 46.00
C GLU A 755 -47.27 14.69 47.53
N ILE A 756 -47.41 13.44 48.03
CA ILE A 756 -47.20 13.11 49.46
C ILE A 756 -45.89 12.35 49.68
#